data_AF-A0A939ADV2-F1
#
_entry.id   AF-A0A939ADV2-F1
#
_cell.length_a   1.000
_cell.length_b   1.000
_cell.length_c   1.000
_cell.angle_alpha   90.00
_cell.angle_beta   90.00
_cell.angle_gamma   90.00
#
_symmetry.space_group_name_H-M   'P 1'
#
loop_
_entity.id
_entity.type
_entity.pdbx_description
1 polymer ?
#
loop_
_entity_poly.entity_id
_entity_poly.type
_entity_poly.pdbx_seq_one_letter_code
_entity_poly.pdbx_strand_id
1 'polypeptide(L)'
;MKQVFSRLTAMGVVAAMALACGGPQEKKDVVPGDATVEVDAGEVVECPAGLVPWPGGGCAPRVDECANPWELPLIGGGCVAIGPRACPKLWDPEADVDCEPGKLMEYDGNACPEGFVLTEDEVACVPKFDEDCGENQIPLLGGGCRDVGPAVEPPEPPVFDHCASGELALFGGGCVQVGPRACPKLWDPEADMDCEVGDVLPCPDGCIESEDGTYCEPVRDDCGEGERPLLGGGCKRVIPLAADCPAGPFPEAPAGATGTVYVSAGSACTEGCGSAGAPYSSLQAAVEAVPTGGAVLVGPGAYGEGVVVAKSLAIVGLCAAKVELASVVEGQPGAWGAVQGPFEVKLSGVRLAGPGFGLFAAKGSILELDQVEVMQAQGAAVYVGDATVKGSGLWLHDLLPHAVSGLQGHGVVASDGASVVLEESIIDNARAAGVAASGSKTQVELTEVLIRDTQLDDEGKQGHGVLADGGAEVTLDRVVADANRHTQVLCTGADTKLEVKESLIRNGQPDGEGAGGRGISAWDGCEAQVQSSVLRENRKSGVLASGKGAVLTVEGTAVWGTMPPPQGTPAFSASAWDSARLTVYGCLLAESAGDGALSVDPGTELELSGSLVKAIQPLPEGDWGSGVELQLGARLSMER
;
A
#
# COMPACT_ATOMS: atom_id res chain seq x y z
N MET A 1 30.03 -2.04 -9.14
CA MET A 1 29.34 -3.08 -8.34
C MET A 1 29.65 -2.94 -6.84
N LYS A 2 30.82 -3.28 -6.30
CA LYS A 2 31.06 -3.24 -4.83
C LYS A 2 30.77 -1.90 -4.12
N GLN A 3 31.06 -0.75 -4.75
CA GLN A 3 30.75 0.57 -4.16
C GLN A 3 29.26 0.97 -4.24
N VAL A 4 28.48 0.36 -5.15
CA VAL A 4 27.03 0.59 -5.25
C VAL A 4 26.31 -0.25 -4.19
N PHE A 5 26.72 -1.50 -3.99
CA PHE A 5 26.14 -2.39 -2.96
C PHE A 5 26.41 -1.95 -1.52
N SER A 6 27.53 -1.27 -1.25
CA SER A 6 27.84 -0.73 0.09
C SER A 6 26.86 0.34 0.57
N ARG A 7 26.11 1.00 -0.32
CA ARG A 7 25.08 1.98 0.06
C ARG A 7 23.75 1.32 0.39
N LEU A 8 23.42 0.20 -0.26
CA LEU A 8 22.19 -0.58 -0.01
C LEU A 8 22.17 -1.24 1.37
N THR A 9 23.30 -1.78 1.86
CA THR A 9 23.37 -2.39 3.21
C THR A 9 23.24 -1.36 4.35
N ALA A 10 23.56 -0.09 4.08
CA ALA A 10 23.40 1.00 5.05
C ALA A 10 21.99 1.61 5.05
N MET A 11 21.22 1.41 3.97
CA MET A 11 19.86 1.95 3.82
C MET A 11 18.77 1.05 4.44
N GLY A 12 19.04 -0.25 4.64
CA GLY A 12 18.13 -1.17 5.33
C GLY A 12 18.13 -1.11 6.87
N VAL A 13 18.91 -0.21 7.49
CA VAL A 13 19.09 -0.16 8.97
C VAL A 13 18.53 1.13 9.60
N VAL A 14 18.08 2.11 8.82
CA VAL A 14 17.67 3.43 9.38
C VAL A 14 16.16 3.57 9.62
N ALA A 15 15.32 2.62 9.18
CA ALA A 15 13.86 2.68 9.37
C ALA A 15 13.31 1.68 10.41
N ALA A 16 14.13 1.16 11.31
CA ALA A 16 13.71 0.21 12.34
C ALA A 16 14.31 0.54 13.70
N MET A 17 13.82 1.61 14.36
CA MET A 17 13.95 1.76 15.82
C MET A 17 13.03 2.88 16.36
N ALA A 18 11.77 2.54 16.60
CA ALA A 18 10.93 3.20 17.60
C ALA A 18 9.74 2.30 17.96
N LEU A 19 9.96 1.28 18.81
CA LEU A 19 9.00 0.67 19.77
C LEU A 19 9.53 -0.68 20.27
N ALA A 20 9.99 -0.74 21.54
CA ALA A 20 9.74 -1.82 22.52
C ALA A 20 10.65 -1.73 23.77
N CYS A 21 10.04 -1.30 24.88
CA CYS A 21 10.13 -1.76 26.28
C CYS A 21 11.47 -2.14 26.97
N GLY A 22 11.84 -1.30 27.94
CA GLY A 22 12.00 -1.58 29.38
C GLY A 22 12.44 -2.97 29.88
N GLY A 23 13.61 -3.01 30.53
CA GLY A 23 14.03 -4.04 31.49
C GLY A 23 14.37 -3.42 32.86
N PRO A 24 14.39 -4.21 33.95
CA PRO A 24 14.17 -3.71 35.32
C PRO A 24 15.44 -3.09 35.94
N GLN A 25 15.28 -1.97 36.64
CA GLN A 25 16.32 -1.39 37.50
C GLN A 25 15.96 -1.55 38.99
N GLU A 26 16.98 -1.91 39.76
CA GLU A 26 16.95 -2.22 41.19
C GLU A 26 16.55 -1.03 42.08
N LYS A 27 15.83 -1.34 43.16
CA LYS A 27 15.47 -0.41 44.24
C LYS A 27 16.72 0.17 44.93
N LYS A 28 16.74 1.50 45.11
CA LYS A 28 17.53 2.17 46.16
C LYS A 28 16.63 3.07 46.99
N ASP A 29 16.71 2.89 48.30
CA ASP A 29 16.00 3.68 49.31
C ASP A 29 16.54 5.12 49.36
N VAL A 30 15.64 6.11 49.45
CA VAL A 30 15.96 7.53 49.70
C VAL A 30 15.15 8.03 50.90
N VAL A 31 15.82 8.74 51.80
CA VAL A 31 15.34 9.39 53.04
C VAL A 31 14.93 10.83 52.73
N PRO A 32 13.92 11.44 53.39
CA PRO A 32 13.30 12.69 52.92
C PRO A 32 14.04 13.97 53.36
N GLY A 33 14.11 14.95 52.45
CA GLY A 33 14.50 16.34 52.72
C GLY A 33 14.67 17.18 51.45
N ASP A 34 13.80 18.18 51.28
CA ASP A 34 13.75 19.29 50.32
C ASP A 34 13.74 18.95 48.81
N ALA A 35 12.59 19.26 48.16
CA ALA A 35 12.31 18.94 46.76
C ALA A 35 13.03 19.87 45.78
N THR A 36 14.07 19.36 45.15
CA THR A 36 14.59 19.82 43.85
C THR A 36 14.67 18.61 42.92
N VAL A 37 14.06 18.67 41.73
CA VAL A 37 14.15 17.62 40.72
C VAL A 37 15.17 18.05 39.67
N GLU A 38 16.31 17.37 39.61
CA GLU A 38 17.22 17.45 38.45
C GLU A 38 16.67 16.56 37.34
N VAL A 39 16.41 17.16 36.17
CA VAL A 39 16.17 16.43 34.92
C VAL A 39 17.45 16.50 34.08
N ASP A 40 17.81 15.39 33.44
CA ASP A 40 19.00 15.28 32.61
C ASP A 40 19.03 16.42 31.57
N ALA A 41 20.16 17.14 31.56
CA ALA A 41 20.45 18.37 30.80
C ALA A 41 20.05 19.73 31.43
N GLY A 42 20.43 19.97 32.70
CA GLY A 42 21.06 21.25 33.13
C GLY A 42 20.28 22.57 33.03
N GLU A 43 18.98 22.61 32.73
CA GLU A 43 18.14 23.81 32.81
C GLU A 43 17.25 23.81 34.06
N VAL A 44 17.33 24.87 34.84
CA VAL A 44 16.45 25.14 35.99
C VAL A 44 15.17 25.81 35.49
N VAL A 45 14.02 25.17 35.63
CA VAL A 45 12.71 25.74 35.28
C VAL A 45 12.15 26.51 36.49
N GLU A 46 12.17 27.84 36.44
CA GLU A 46 11.47 28.70 37.41
C GLU A 46 9.99 28.86 37.04
N CYS A 47 9.08 28.41 37.91
CA CYS A 47 7.64 28.52 37.70
C CYS A 47 7.03 29.76 38.39
N PRO A 48 6.03 30.43 37.77
CA PRO A 48 5.23 31.47 38.41
C PRO A 48 4.52 30.98 39.68
N ALA A 49 4.22 31.91 40.60
CA ALA A 49 3.49 31.59 41.82
C ALA A 49 2.14 30.90 41.52
N GLY A 50 1.91 29.73 42.14
CA GLY A 50 0.73 28.88 41.93
C GLY A 50 0.98 27.65 41.05
N LEU A 51 2.15 27.53 40.41
CA LEU A 51 2.53 26.38 39.60
C LEU A 51 3.76 25.64 40.17
N VAL A 52 3.91 24.37 39.84
CA VAL A 52 5.06 23.50 40.21
C VAL A 52 5.74 22.91 38.96
N PRO A 53 7.06 22.68 38.98
CA PRO A 53 7.79 22.07 37.86
C PRO A 53 7.31 20.65 37.55
N TRP A 54 7.14 20.31 36.27
CA TRP A 54 6.68 19.00 35.80
C TRP A 54 7.84 18.11 35.34
N PRO A 55 7.84 16.78 35.61
CA PRO A 55 8.95 15.86 35.26
C PRO A 55 9.24 15.74 33.75
N GLY A 56 8.35 16.24 32.88
CA GLY A 56 8.55 16.30 31.42
C GLY A 56 8.95 17.67 30.87
N GLY A 57 9.26 18.65 31.75
CA GLY A 57 9.48 20.05 31.39
C GLY A 57 8.18 20.89 31.41
N GLY A 58 8.25 22.11 31.94
CA GLY A 58 7.11 23.03 32.09
C GLY A 58 6.60 23.17 33.54
N CYS A 59 5.51 23.94 33.71
CA CYS A 59 4.90 24.28 35.00
C CYS A 59 3.42 23.86 35.03
N ALA A 60 2.96 23.18 36.08
CA ALA A 60 1.58 22.71 36.26
C ALA A 60 0.93 23.28 37.54
N PRO A 61 -0.42 23.42 37.63
CA PRO A 61 -1.10 23.92 38.83
C PRO A 61 -0.89 23.03 40.06
N ARG A 62 -0.96 23.63 41.25
CA ARG A 62 -0.98 22.89 42.52
C ARG A 62 -2.30 22.12 42.70
N VAL A 63 -2.21 20.86 43.10
CA VAL A 63 -3.34 19.94 43.26
C VAL A 63 -4.20 20.30 44.49
N ASP A 64 -3.62 21.01 45.45
CA ASP A 64 -4.19 21.43 46.73
C ASP A 64 -5.28 22.54 46.63
N GLU A 65 -5.67 22.97 45.43
CA GLU A 65 -6.72 23.99 45.23
C GLU A 65 -8.15 23.43 45.05
N CYS A 66 -8.33 22.12 44.86
CA CYS A 66 -9.65 21.47 44.78
C CYS A 66 -9.95 20.69 46.07
N ALA A 67 -11.15 20.87 46.63
CA ALA A 67 -11.56 20.23 47.88
C ALA A 67 -11.86 18.72 47.73
N ASN A 68 -11.94 18.22 46.50
CA ASN A 68 -12.32 16.86 46.15
C ASN A 68 -11.16 16.18 45.41
N PRO A 69 -10.64 15.03 45.88
CA PRO A 69 -9.53 14.31 45.24
C PRO A 69 -9.87 13.76 43.84
N TRP A 70 -11.13 13.82 43.42
CA TRP A 70 -11.60 13.40 42.09
C TRP A 70 -11.83 14.57 41.12
N GLU A 71 -11.30 15.75 41.43
CA GLU A 71 -11.42 16.92 40.55
C GLU A 71 -10.05 17.47 40.17
N LEU A 72 -9.92 17.95 38.93
CA LEU A 72 -8.71 18.58 38.42
C LEU A 72 -8.86 20.11 38.37
N PRO A 73 -7.87 20.88 38.85
CA PRO A 73 -7.87 22.33 38.71
C PRO A 73 -7.63 22.73 37.24
N LEU A 74 -8.47 23.63 36.72
CA LEU A 74 -8.35 24.18 35.37
C LEU A 74 -7.46 25.43 35.34
N ILE A 75 -6.71 25.61 34.25
CA ILE A 75 -5.96 26.85 33.98
C ILE A 75 -6.98 27.98 33.79
N GLY A 76 -7.10 28.86 34.80
CA GLY A 76 -8.11 29.94 34.85
C GLY A 76 -9.04 29.90 36.07
N GLY A 77 -8.93 28.87 36.92
CA GLY A 77 -9.73 28.68 38.13
C GLY A 77 -10.99 27.83 37.90
N GLY A 78 -11.26 26.92 38.83
CA GLY A 78 -12.36 25.93 38.76
C GLY A 78 -11.83 24.49 38.77
N CYS A 79 -12.69 23.54 39.15
CA CYS A 79 -12.37 22.13 39.30
C CYS A 79 -13.29 21.28 38.39
N VAL A 80 -12.75 20.27 37.67
CA VAL A 80 -13.51 19.37 36.79
C VAL A 80 -13.42 17.93 37.28
N ALA A 81 -14.56 17.23 37.39
CA ALA A 81 -14.59 15.84 37.84
C ALA A 81 -13.95 14.91 36.79
N ILE A 82 -13.01 14.07 37.24
CA ILE A 82 -12.45 12.98 36.44
C ILE A 82 -13.25 11.70 36.70
N GLY A 83 -13.66 11.03 35.63
CA GLY A 83 -14.39 9.76 35.72
C GLY A 83 -13.56 8.65 36.39
N PRO A 84 -14.20 7.54 36.83
CA PRO A 84 -13.61 6.52 37.71
C PRO A 84 -12.47 5.67 37.10
N ARG A 85 -11.90 6.08 35.95
CA ARG A 85 -10.76 5.42 35.30
C ARG A 85 -9.40 6.09 35.58
N ALA A 86 -9.35 7.21 36.29
CA ALA A 86 -8.09 7.88 36.63
C ALA A 86 -7.59 7.45 38.02
N CYS A 87 -6.40 6.85 38.08
CA CYS A 87 -5.76 6.41 39.33
C CYS A 87 -4.98 7.58 39.97
N PRO A 88 -5.29 8.00 41.22
CA PRO A 88 -4.60 9.12 41.88
C PRO A 88 -3.10 8.89 42.15
N LYS A 89 -2.67 7.63 42.40
CA LYS A 89 -1.26 7.28 42.67
C LYS A 89 -0.29 7.57 41.52
N LEU A 90 -0.78 7.74 40.29
CA LEU A 90 0.06 8.16 39.15
C LEU A 90 0.49 9.63 39.24
N TRP A 91 -0.14 10.43 40.11
CA TRP A 91 -0.01 11.89 40.15
C TRP A 91 0.29 12.43 41.56
N ASP A 92 -0.01 11.67 42.61
CA ASP A 92 0.38 11.93 44.00
C ASP A 92 1.01 10.66 44.64
N PRO A 93 2.34 10.63 44.85
CA PRO A 93 3.03 9.48 45.44
C PRO A 93 2.65 9.18 46.90
N GLU A 94 2.01 10.12 47.62
CA GLU A 94 1.64 9.98 49.03
C GLU A 94 0.18 9.51 49.23
N ALA A 95 -0.59 9.33 48.14
CA ALA A 95 -1.97 8.88 48.22
C ALA A 95 -2.07 7.40 48.66
N ASP A 96 -2.71 7.15 49.80
CA ASP A 96 -2.84 5.83 50.45
C ASP A 96 -3.97 4.97 49.85
N VAL A 97 -3.96 4.79 48.51
CA VAL A 97 -4.97 4.00 47.78
C VAL A 97 -4.29 2.98 46.87
N ASP A 98 -4.50 1.69 47.10
CA ASP A 98 -4.00 0.61 46.23
C ASP A 98 -4.93 0.40 45.02
N CYS A 99 -4.44 0.68 43.82
CA CYS A 99 -5.14 0.37 42.56
C CYS A 99 -4.16 -0.28 41.58
N GLU A 100 -4.45 -1.52 41.14
CA GLU A 100 -3.73 -2.17 40.02
C GLU A 100 -4.40 -1.80 38.68
N PRO A 101 -3.64 -1.48 37.61
CA PRO A 101 -4.21 -1.23 36.29
C PRO A 101 -4.94 -2.48 35.75
N GLY A 102 -6.21 -2.35 35.40
CA GLY A 102 -7.00 -3.42 34.74
C GLY A 102 -7.88 -4.26 35.65
N LYS A 103 -8.00 -3.96 36.95
CA LYS A 103 -9.06 -4.52 37.81
C LYS A 103 -10.17 -3.49 38.03
N LEU A 104 -11.43 -3.90 37.85
CA LEU A 104 -12.57 -3.16 38.40
C LEU A 104 -12.44 -3.16 39.93
N MET A 105 -12.67 -2.01 40.57
CA MET A 105 -12.64 -1.92 42.03
C MET A 105 -13.73 -2.82 42.63
N GLU A 106 -13.37 -3.65 43.62
CA GLU A 106 -14.35 -4.29 44.49
C GLU A 106 -15.08 -3.21 45.29
N TYR A 107 -16.40 -3.23 45.22
CA TYR A 107 -17.31 -2.34 45.93
C TYR A 107 -17.16 -2.51 47.46
N ASP A 108 -16.73 -1.47 48.17
CA ASP A 108 -16.46 -1.49 49.62
C ASP A 108 -17.72 -1.36 50.51
N GLY A 109 -18.90 -1.36 49.90
CA GLY A 109 -20.19 -1.29 50.59
C GLY A 109 -20.80 0.11 50.70
N ASN A 110 -20.21 1.15 50.11
CA ASN A 110 -20.79 2.49 50.09
C ASN A 110 -21.56 2.80 48.80
N ALA A 111 -22.75 3.42 48.93
CA ALA A 111 -23.66 3.76 47.84
C ALA A 111 -22.96 4.49 46.67
N CYS A 112 -23.38 4.19 45.43
CA CYS A 112 -22.83 4.80 44.22
C CYS A 112 -22.86 6.34 44.26
N PRO A 113 -21.89 7.02 43.62
CA PRO A 113 -21.92 8.47 43.43
C PRO A 113 -23.21 8.96 42.78
N GLU A 114 -23.57 10.22 43.05
CA GLU A 114 -24.76 10.85 42.48
C GLU A 114 -24.73 10.76 40.94
N GLY A 115 -25.79 10.15 40.37
CA GLY A 115 -25.92 9.91 38.93
C GLY A 115 -25.47 8.54 38.43
N PHE A 116 -25.12 7.62 39.33
CA PHE A 116 -24.85 6.22 39.03
C PHE A 116 -25.74 5.30 39.89
N VAL A 117 -26.05 4.11 39.39
CA VAL A 117 -26.78 3.05 40.10
C VAL A 117 -25.95 1.78 40.14
N LEU A 118 -26.09 0.99 41.21
CA LEU A 118 -25.46 -0.32 41.24
C LEU A 118 -26.09 -1.23 40.17
N THR A 119 -25.25 -2.03 39.52
CA THR A 119 -25.69 -3.15 38.70
C THR A 119 -26.46 -4.18 39.54
N GLU A 120 -27.30 -5.00 38.89
CA GLU A 120 -28.16 -5.97 39.59
C GLU A 120 -27.38 -6.98 40.45
N ASP A 121 -26.12 -7.22 40.12
CA ASP A 121 -25.18 -8.10 40.83
C ASP A 121 -24.37 -7.38 41.92
N GLU A 122 -24.66 -6.11 42.18
CA GLU A 122 -24.07 -5.25 43.22
C GLU A 122 -22.53 -5.08 43.13
N VAL A 123 -21.92 -5.34 41.97
CA VAL A 123 -20.45 -5.27 41.80
C VAL A 123 -19.95 -4.02 41.09
N ALA A 124 -20.80 -3.27 40.39
CA ALA A 124 -20.38 -2.07 39.67
C ALA A 124 -21.41 -0.93 39.75
N CYS A 125 -20.94 0.31 39.73
CA CYS A 125 -21.79 1.49 39.54
C CYS A 125 -21.84 1.84 38.04
N VAL A 126 -23.02 1.75 37.42
CA VAL A 126 -23.26 2.18 36.03
C VAL A 126 -23.99 3.52 36.00
N PRO A 127 -23.80 4.36 34.97
CA PRO A 127 -24.49 5.64 34.89
C PRO A 127 -26.01 5.43 34.90
N LYS A 128 -26.71 6.24 35.72
CA LYS A 128 -28.16 6.23 35.78
C LYS A 128 -28.71 7.06 34.63
N PHE A 129 -29.39 6.40 33.69
CA PHE A 129 -30.20 7.03 32.66
C PHE A 129 -31.68 6.82 33.00
N ASP A 130 -32.52 7.83 32.73
CA ASP A 130 -33.98 7.66 32.83
C ASP A 130 -34.45 6.90 31.58
N GLU A 131 -34.93 5.66 31.77
CA GLU A 131 -35.44 4.84 30.65
C GLU A 131 -36.79 5.35 30.11
N ASP A 132 -37.46 6.24 30.85
CA ASP A 132 -38.79 6.80 30.55
C ASP A 132 -38.74 8.16 29.81
N CYS A 133 -37.67 8.47 29.08
CA CYS A 133 -37.65 9.68 28.24
C CYS A 133 -38.61 9.53 27.04
N GLY A 134 -39.43 10.57 26.80
CA GLY A 134 -40.36 10.59 25.67
C GLY A 134 -39.65 10.63 24.31
N GLU A 135 -40.36 10.36 23.21
CA GLU A 135 -39.81 10.30 21.83
C GLU A 135 -38.97 11.51 21.38
N ASN A 136 -39.08 12.66 22.05
CA ASN A 136 -38.33 13.89 21.75
C ASN A 136 -37.43 14.34 22.92
N GLN A 137 -36.96 13.40 23.72
CA GLN A 137 -36.13 13.67 24.88
C GLN A 137 -34.89 12.77 24.88
N ILE A 138 -33.75 13.33 25.28
CA ILE A 138 -32.54 12.55 25.53
C ILE A 138 -32.32 12.38 27.04
N PRO A 139 -31.99 11.17 27.52
CA PRO A 139 -31.66 10.95 28.93
C PRO A 139 -30.36 11.66 29.29
N LEU A 140 -30.33 12.29 30.47
CA LEU A 140 -29.16 12.95 31.01
C LEU A 140 -28.41 12.03 31.98
N LEU A 141 -27.08 12.12 31.97
CA LEU A 141 -26.23 11.50 32.98
C LEU A 141 -26.58 12.12 34.35
N GLY A 142 -27.13 11.32 35.28
CA GLY A 142 -27.68 11.87 36.53
C GLY A 142 -29.17 11.61 36.76
N GLY A 143 -29.89 11.16 35.72
CA GLY A 143 -31.34 11.09 35.69
C GLY A 143 -31.98 12.35 35.11
N GLY A 144 -33.22 12.23 34.65
CA GLY A 144 -33.94 13.26 33.93
C GLY A 144 -33.75 13.22 32.42
N CYS A 145 -34.59 14.00 31.73
CA CYS A 145 -34.73 14.02 30.29
C CYS A 145 -34.58 15.46 29.78
N ARG A 146 -33.85 15.66 28.68
CA ARG A 146 -33.75 16.96 28.01
C ARG A 146 -34.53 16.94 26.71
N ASP A 147 -35.52 17.81 26.58
CA ASP A 147 -36.23 18.02 25.32
C ASP A 147 -35.24 18.42 24.21
N VAL A 148 -35.23 17.68 23.11
CA VAL A 148 -34.48 18.00 21.89
C VAL A 148 -35.28 18.88 20.91
N GLY A 149 -36.42 19.42 21.37
CA GLY A 149 -37.37 20.16 20.55
C GLY A 149 -38.34 19.22 19.81
N PRO A 150 -39.41 19.75 19.20
CA PRO A 150 -40.28 18.93 18.37
C PRO A 150 -39.43 18.31 17.26
N ALA A 151 -39.65 17.01 16.98
CA ALA A 151 -39.20 16.41 15.74
C ALA A 151 -39.56 17.38 14.62
N VAL A 152 -38.55 18.01 14.03
CA VAL A 152 -38.73 18.67 12.74
C VAL A 152 -39.20 17.52 11.87
N GLU A 153 -40.47 17.56 11.44
CA GLU A 153 -40.98 16.60 10.46
C GLU A 153 -39.88 16.50 9.40
N PRO A 154 -39.35 15.30 9.14
CA PRO A 154 -38.38 15.17 8.07
C PRO A 154 -39.03 15.85 6.88
N PRO A 155 -38.37 16.85 6.25
CA PRO A 155 -38.93 17.42 5.03
C PRO A 155 -39.31 16.23 4.15
N GLU A 156 -40.51 16.28 3.55
CA GLU A 156 -40.94 15.25 2.58
C GLU A 156 -39.70 14.87 1.78
N PRO A 157 -39.32 13.57 1.73
CA PRO A 157 -38.09 13.17 1.08
C PRO A 157 -38.12 13.86 -0.27
N PRO A 158 -37.11 14.72 -0.58
CA PRO A 158 -37.14 15.45 -1.83
C PRO A 158 -37.38 14.40 -2.91
N VAL A 159 -38.38 14.64 -3.76
CA VAL A 159 -38.55 13.83 -4.97
C VAL A 159 -37.22 13.97 -5.69
N PHE A 160 -36.40 12.93 -5.58
CA PHE A 160 -35.08 12.92 -6.18
C PHE A 160 -35.32 12.87 -7.67
N ASP A 161 -34.98 13.95 -8.38
CA ASP A 161 -34.76 13.85 -9.80
C ASP A 161 -33.74 12.72 -10.00
N HIS A 162 -34.11 11.73 -10.80
CA HIS A 162 -33.32 10.52 -11.02
C HIS A 162 -31.91 10.93 -11.46
N CYS A 163 -30.90 10.66 -10.61
CA CYS A 163 -29.53 10.73 -11.04
C CYS A 163 -29.32 9.78 -12.22
N ALA A 164 -28.44 10.17 -13.14
CA ALA A 164 -28.16 9.29 -14.26
C ALA A 164 -27.55 7.99 -13.72
N SER A 165 -27.85 6.92 -14.43
CA SER A 165 -27.24 5.62 -14.26
C SER A 165 -25.70 5.72 -14.12
N GLY A 166 -25.14 5.27 -12.99
CA GLY A 166 -23.70 5.42 -12.66
C GLY A 166 -23.37 6.56 -11.70
N GLU A 167 -24.35 7.34 -11.27
CA GLU A 167 -24.17 8.44 -10.32
C GLU A 167 -24.75 8.10 -8.94
N LEU A 168 -24.08 8.56 -7.88
CA LEU A 168 -24.64 8.56 -6.53
C LEU A 168 -25.49 9.81 -6.35
N ALA A 169 -26.76 9.65 -5.98
CA ALA A 169 -27.57 10.75 -5.52
C ALA A 169 -26.99 11.29 -4.20
N LEU A 170 -26.47 12.51 -4.26
CA LEU A 170 -26.10 13.24 -3.07
C LEU A 170 -27.39 13.67 -2.37
N PHE A 171 -27.46 13.36 -1.09
CA PHE A 171 -28.40 13.99 -0.21
C PHE A 171 -28.19 15.52 -0.42
N GLY A 172 -29.20 16.30 -0.83
CA GLY A 172 -29.07 17.75 -1.07
C GLY A 172 -29.28 18.23 -2.51
N GLY A 173 -29.45 17.29 -3.46
CA GLY A 173 -29.72 17.61 -4.86
C GLY A 173 -28.42 17.74 -5.64
N GLY A 174 -28.02 16.66 -6.31
CA GLY A 174 -26.79 16.55 -7.07
C GLY A 174 -26.42 15.09 -7.27
N CYS A 175 -25.64 14.80 -8.31
CA CYS A 175 -25.25 13.46 -8.69
C CYS A 175 -23.74 13.42 -8.87
N VAL A 176 -23.05 12.47 -8.22
CA VAL A 176 -21.58 12.32 -8.31
C VAL A 176 -21.22 11.03 -9.03
N GLN A 177 -20.29 11.10 -9.99
CA GLN A 177 -19.76 9.93 -10.67
C GLN A 177 -18.89 9.14 -9.68
N VAL A 178 -19.34 7.93 -9.34
CA VAL A 178 -18.53 6.99 -8.55
C VAL A 178 -17.86 6.07 -9.56
N GLY A 179 -16.54 6.09 -9.63
CA GLY A 179 -15.78 5.19 -10.49
C GLY A 179 -16.08 3.72 -10.18
N PRO A 180 -15.62 2.85 -11.09
CA PRO A 180 -16.48 2.23 -12.10
C PRO A 180 -17.72 1.58 -11.45
N ARG A 181 -18.91 2.18 -11.61
CA ARG A 181 -20.17 1.53 -11.25
C ARG A 181 -20.92 0.98 -12.45
N ALA A 182 -21.48 -0.19 -12.22
CA ALA A 182 -22.55 -0.84 -12.94
C ALA A 182 -23.63 0.13 -13.48
N CYS A 183 -23.60 0.42 -14.78
CA CYS A 183 -24.72 0.29 -15.72
C CYS A 183 -24.11 0.51 -17.14
N PRO A 184 -24.50 -0.24 -18.20
CA PRO A 184 -23.73 -0.39 -19.45
C PRO A 184 -23.73 0.81 -20.43
N LYS A 185 -24.30 1.96 -20.09
CA LYS A 185 -24.48 3.09 -21.03
C LYS A 185 -23.21 3.88 -21.35
N LEU A 186 -22.06 3.56 -20.75
CA LEU A 186 -20.81 4.26 -21.05
C LEU A 186 -20.37 4.11 -22.51
N TRP A 187 -20.81 3.04 -23.21
CA TRP A 187 -20.29 2.71 -24.56
C TRP A 187 -21.34 2.71 -25.69
N ASP A 188 -22.63 2.94 -25.40
CA ASP A 188 -23.71 3.07 -26.42
C ASP A 188 -24.60 4.31 -26.15
N PRO A 189 -24.54 5.35 -27.01
CA PRO A 189 -25.28 6.59 -26.82
C PRO A 189 -26.80 6.48 -27.07
N GLU A 190 -27.34 5.35 -27.56
CA GLU A 190 -28.79 5.22 -27.86
C GLU A 190 -29.62 4.50 -26.78
N ALA A 191 -28.98 3.76 -25.87
CA ALA A 191 -29.46 3.36 -24.53
C ALA A 191 -30.99 3.33 -24.26
N ASP A 192 -31.51 4.10 -23.31
CA ASP A 192 -32.93 4.33 -22.91
C ASP A 192 -33.46 3.31 -21.88
N MET A 193 -33.05 3.45 -20.61
CA MET A 193 -33.63 2.78 -19.44
C MET A 193 -33.25 3.48 -18.12
N ASP A 194 -34.24 3.63 -17.24
CA ASP A 194 -34.15 4.08 -15.84
C ASP A 194 -33.64 2.92 -14.95
N CYS A 195 -32.47 3.02 -14.30
CA CYS A 195 -32.00 2.00 -13.33
C CYS A 195 -32.74 2.25 -11.96
N GLU A 196 -33.80 1.50 -11.62
CA GLU A 196 -34.39 1.48 -10.25
C GLU A 196 -33.58 0.57 -9.29
N VAL A 197 -33.58 0.90 -7.99
CA VAL A 197 -32.92 0.11 -6.93
C VAL A 197 -33.63 -1.24 -6.78
N GLY A 198 -33.13 -2.28 -7.48
CA GLY A 198 -33.69 -3.64 -7.42
C GLY A 198 -33.40 -4.50 -8.65
N ASP A 199 -33.01 -3.91 -9.78
CA ASP A 199 -32.65 -4.65 -10.97
C ASP A 199 -31.15 -4.96 -11.00
N VAL A 200 -30.78 -6.22 -10.70
CA VAL A 200 -29.44 -6.75 -10.98
C VAL A 200 -29.31 -6.85 -12.50
N LEU A 201 -28.70 -5.84 -13.13
CA LEU A 201 -28.36 -5.89 -14.53
C LEU A 201 -27.24 -6.92 -14.75
N PRO A 202 -27.31 -7.74 -15.82
CA PRO A 202 -26.22 -8.63 -16.18
C PRO A 202 -24.95 -7.81 -16.38
N CYS A 203 -23.81 -8.39 -15.99
CA CYS A 203 -22.56 -7.67 -16.05
C CYS A 203 -22.20 -7.26 -17.49
N PRO A 204 -21.60 -6.06 -17.68
CA PRO A 204 -21.10 -5.64 -18.97
C PRO A 204 -20.19 -6.72 -19.57
N ASP A 205 -20.20 -6.85 -20.89
CA ASP A 205 -19.38 -7.83 -21.60
C ASP A 205 -17.93 -7.79 -21.11
N GLY A 206 -17.49 -8.90 -20.53
CA GLY A 206 -16.15 -9.11 -20.01
C GLY A 206 -16.00 -8.98 -18.47
N CYS A 207 -16.89 -8.26 -17.79
CA CYS A 207 -16.93 -8.32 -16.33
C CYS A 207 -17.55 -9.66 -15.86
N ILE A 208 -17.07 -10.20 -14.75
CA ILE A 208 -17.65 -11.40 -14.13
C ILE A 208 -18.68 -10.96 -13.09
N GLU A 209 -19.87 -11.53 -13.10
CA GLU A 209 -20.83 -11.32 -12.02
C GLU A 209 -20.31 -11.95 -10.72
N SER A 210 -20.31 -11.20 -9.62
CA SER A 210 -19.87 -11.70 -8.32
C SER A 210 -20.66 -12.93 -7.91
N GLU A 211 -20.09 -13.78 -7.04
CA GLU A 211 -20.77 -15.02 -6.60
C GLU A 211 -22.15 -14.76 -5.96
N ASP A 212 -22.34 -13.59 -5.34
CA ASP A 212 -23.59 -13.15 -4.73
C ASP A 212 -24.49 -12.32 -5.67
N GLY A 213 -24.06 -12.06 -6.92
CA GLY A 213 -24.81 -11.33 -7.93
C GLY A 213 -25.02 -9.85 -7.61
N THR A 214 -24.27 -9.28 -6.66
CA THR A 214 -24.48 -7.91 -6.21
C THR A 214 -23.62 -6.89 -6.98
N TYR A 215 -22.56 -7.31 -7.66
CA TYR A 215 -21.72 -6.45 -8.49
C TYR A 215 -21.00 -7.20 -9.61
N CYS A 216 -20.31 -6.43 -10.46
CA CYS A 216 -19.53 -6.94 -11.57
C CYS A 216 -18.04 -6.78 -11.29
N GLU A 217 -17.34 -7.89 -11.20
CA GLU A 217 -15.89 -7.96 -11.13
C GLU A 217 -15.29 -7.50 -12.46
N PRO A 218 -14.47 -6.43 -12.46
CA PRO A 218 -13.92 -5.87 -13.68
C PRO A 218 -12.80 -6.74 -14.28
N VAL A 219 -12.41 -7.83 -13.63
CA VAL A 219 -11.20 -8.62 -13.87
C VAL A 219 -11.53 -10.09 -13.63
N ARG A 220 -11.02 -10.98 -14.50
CA ARG A 220 -11.18 -12.43 -14.35
C ARG A 220 -10.07 -13.02 -13.46
N ASP A 221 -10.43 -14.02 -12.66
CA ASP A 221 -9.47 -14.73 -11.80
C ASP A 221 -8.97 -16.05 -12.40
N ASP A 222 -9.56 -16.46 -13.52
CA ASP A 222 -9.29 -17.75 -14.18
C ASP A 222 -8.36 -17.64 -15.40
N CYS A 223 -7.60 -16.54 -15.51
CA CYS A 223 -6.60 -16.38 -16.56
C CYS A 223 -5.50 -17.44 -16.44
N GLY A 224 -5.10 -17.98 -17.59
CA GLY A 224 -4.06 -19.01 -17.65
C GLY A 224 -2.69 -18.49 -17.23
N GLU A 225 -1.76 -19.43 -17.06
CA GLU A 225 -0.36 -19.11 -16.81
C GLU A 225 0.21 -18.22 -17.95
N GLY A 226 0.94 -17.16 -17.57
CA GLY A 226 1.46 -16.15 -18.51
C GLY A 226 0.39 -15.25 -19.14
N GLU A 227 -0.85 -15.28 -18.65
CA GLU A 227 -1.93 -14.39 -19.05
C GLU A 227 -2.24 -13.37 -17.96
N ARG A 228 -2.47 -12.12 -18.37
CA ARG A 228 -2.98 -11.07 -17.50
C ARG A 228 -4.48 -10.90 -17.73
N PRO A 229 -5.26 -10.63 -16.69
CA PRO A 229 -6.62 -10.20 -16.90
C PRO A 229 -6.63 -8.77 -17.47
N LEU A 230 -7.63 -8.49 -18.31
CA LEU A 230 -7.88 -7.15 -18.81
C LEU A 230 -8.94 -6.48 -17.92
N LEU A 231 -8.79 -5.17 -17.67
CA LEU A 231 -9.86 -4.39 -17.06
C LEU A 231 -11.03 -4.29 -18.06
N GLY A 232 -12.22 -4.69 -17.61
CA GLY A 232 -13.36 -4.87 -18.50
C GLY A 232 -13.41 -6.26 -19.13
N GLY A 233 -12.52 -7.18 -18.75
CA GLY A 233 -12.69 -8.60 -18.99
C GLY A 233 -11.83 -9.29 -20.02
N GLY A 234 -11.71 -10.60 -19.85
CA GLY A 234 -10.88 -11.47 -20.68
C GLY A 234 -9.46 -11.58 -20.17
N CYS A 235 -8.67 -12.38 -20.88
CA CYS A 235 -7.28 -12.68 -20.54
C CYS A 235 -6.41 -12.43 -21.77
N LYS A 236 -5.27 -11.77 -21.57
CA LYS A 236 -4.28 -11.52 -22.62
C LYS A 236 -2.98 -12.19 -22.24
N ARG A 237 -2.52 -13.12 -23.09
CA ARG A 237 -1.20 -13.72 -22.94
C ARG A 237 -0.13 -12.68 -23.22
N VAL A 238 0.85 -12.60 -22.32
CA VAL A 238 1.95 -11.65 -22.43
C VAL A 238 3.08 -12.19 -23.30
N ILE A 239 3.36 -13.49 -23.24
CA ILE A 239 4.42 -14.17 -24.00
C ILE A 239 3.85 -15.25 -24.93
N PRO A 240 4.12 -15.26 -26.25
CA PRO A 240 3.64 -16.28 -27.17
C PRO A 240 3.97 -17.71 -26.75
N LEU A 241 3.02 -18.62 -26.98
CA LEU A 241 3.30 -20.04 -26.83
C LEU A 241 4.29 -20.51 -27.89
N ALA A 242 5.00 -21.61 -27.62
CA ALA A 242 5.94 -22.21 -28.57
C ALA A 242 5.30 -22.52 -29.95
N ALA A 243 4.00 -22.83 -29.96
CA ALA A 243 3.22 -23.09 -31.18
C ALA A 243 2.96 -21.84 -32.03
N ASP A 244 2.88 -20.67 -31.38
CA ASP A 244 2.61 -19.37 -32.02
C ASP A 244 3.90 -18.67 -32.48
N CYS A 245 5.05 -19.16 -32.04
CA CYS A 245 6.33 -18.62 -32.44
C CYS A 245 6.62 -18.85 -33.94
N PRO A 246 7.32 -17.91 -34.60
CA PRO A 246 7.69 -18.06 -36.01
C PRO A 246 8.35 -19.41 -36.33
N ALA A 247 8.05 -19.95 -37.51
CA ALA A 247 8.56 -21.26 -37.95
C ALA A 247 9.99 -21.20 -38.51
N GLY A 248 10.52 -20.01 -38.78
CA GLY A 248 11.87 -19.81 -39.32
C GLY A 248 12.99 -20.14 -38.33
N PRO A 249 14.22 -20.40 -38.81
CA PRO A 249 15.36 -20.67 -37.94
C PRO A 249 15.86 -19.42 -37.20
N PHE A 250 15.50 -18.22 -37.69
CA PHE A 250 15.88 -16.94 -37.13
C PHE A 250 14.72 -15.94 -37.26
N PRO A 251 14.63 -14.95 -36.37
CA PRO A 251 13.68 -13.85 -36.50
C PRO A 251 14.07 -12.90 -37.64
N GLU A 252 13.19 -11.95 -37.94
CA GLU A 252 13.48 -10.87 -38.88
C GLU A 252 14.35 -9.79 -38.23
N ALA A 253 15.25 -9.20 -39.02
CA ALA A 253 16.07 -8.08 -38.53
C ALA A 253 15.23 -6.81 -38.39
N PRO A 254 15.41 -6.03 -37.31
CA PRO A 254 14.78 -4.73 -37.17
C PRO A 254 15.14 -3.80 -38.34
N ALA A 255 14.17 -3.01 -38.80
CA ALA A 255 14.41 -2.02 -39.83
C ALA A 255 15.51 -1.04 -39.40
N GLY A 256 16.46 -0.76 -40.30
CA GLY A 256 17.54 0.20 -40.03
C GLY A 256 18.78 -0.38 -39.33
N ALA A 257 18.83 -1.69 -39.06
CA ALA A 257 20.05 -2.31 -38.53
C ALA A 257 21.24 -2.12 -39.50
N THR A 258 22.40 -1.68 -38.97
CA THR A 258 23.61 -1.38 -39.77
C THR A 258 24.32 -2.64 -40.29
N GLY A 259 23.97 -3.80 -39.73
CA GLY A 259 24.44 -5.13 -40.10
C GLY A 259 23.72 -6.18 -39.28
N THR A 260 23.78 -7.44 -39.72
CA THR A 260 23.08 -8.54 -39.07
C THR A 260 24.04 -9.70 -38.86
N VAL A 261 24.07 -10.25 -37.66
CA VAL A 261 24.78 -11.48 -37.33
C VAL A 261 23.81 -12.51 -36.76
N TYR A 262 24.08 -13.79 -37.03
CA TYR A 262 23.20 -14.89 -36.64
C TYR A 262 23.84 -15.76 -35.57
N VAL A 263 23.05 -16.23 -34.61
CA VAL A 263 23.49 -17.06 -33.48
C VAL A 263 22.59 -18.28 -33.36
N SER A 264 23.16 -19.47 -33.34
CA SER A 264 22.41 -20.72 -33.19
C SER A 264 23.11 -21.62 -32.18
N ALA A 265 22.35 -22.10 -31.20
CA ALA A 265 22.82 -23.12 -30.28
C ALA A 265 23.32 -24.35 -31.07
N GLY A 266 24.50 -24.85 -30.71
CA GLY A 266 25.10 -26.01 -31.37
C GLY A 266 25.73 -25.75 -32.75
N SER A 267 25.89 -24.49 -33.18
CA SER A 267 26.67 -24.19 -34.39
C SER A 267 28.10 -24.73 -34.28
N ALA A 268 28.56 -25.42 -35.34
CA ALA A 268 29.93 -25.94 -35.44
C ALA A 268 30.90 -24.93 -36.09
N CYS A 269 30.46 -23.70 -36.36
CA CYS A 269 31.29 -22.70 -37.00
C CYS A 269 32.43 -22.25 -36.08
N THR A 270 33.67 -22.40 -36.55
CA THR A 270 34.89 -22.00 -35.82
C THR A 270 35.59 -20.79 -36.44
N GLU A 271 35.37 -20.51 -37.72
CA GLU A 271 35.98 -19.38 -38.45
C GLU A 271 34.97 -18.77 -39.43
N GLY A 272 34.99 -17.44 -39.58
CA GLY A 272 34.12 -16.73 -40.53
C GLY A 272 32.62 -16.79 -40.20
N CYS A 273 32.28 -16.90 -38.92
CA CYS A 273 30.91 -17.04 -38.44
C CYS A 273 30.12 -15.74 -38.51
N GLY A 274 28.79 -15.86 -38.37
CA GLY A 274 27.87 -14.73 -38.30
C GLY A 274 26.94 -14.60 -39.50
N SER A 275 26.97 -15.53 -40.46
CA SER A 275 25.95 -15.62 -41.53
C SER A 275 24.86 -16.61 -41.14
N ALA A 276 23.68 -16.54 -41.77
CA ALA A 276 22.58 -17.48 -41.51
C ALA A 276 22.97 -18.95 -41.76
N GLY A 277 23.87 -19.21 -42.72
CA GLY A 277 24.37 -20.56 -43.03
C GLY A 277 25.56 -21.01 -42.17
N ALA A 278 26.20 -20.08 -41.46
CA ALA A 278 27.31 -20.34 -40.54
C ALA A 278 27.20 -19.39 -39.32
N PRO A 279 26.19 -19.60 -38.45
CA PRO A 279 25.93 -18.71 -37.31
C PRO A 279 27.00 -18.88 -36.23
N TYR A 280 27.13 -17.89 -35.34
CA TYR A 280 27.91 -18.02 -34.11
C TYR A 280 27.27 -19.06 -33.18
N SER A 281 28.11 -19.76 -32.39
CA SER A 281 27.67 -20.63 -31.30
C SER A 281 27.55 -19.92 -29.96
N SER A 282 28.22 -18.77 -29.80
CA SER A 282 28.18 -17.91 -28.62
C SER A 282 27.50 -16.58 -28.95
N LEU A 283 26.58 -16.18 -28.09
CA LEU A 283 25.89 -14.90 -28.11
C LEU A 283 26.85 -13.75 -27.81
N GLN A 284 27.77 -13.91 -26.85
CA GLN A 284 28.78 -12.89 -26.54
C GLN A 284 29.68 -12.62 -27.76
N ALA A 285 30.12 -13.67 -28.46
CA ALA A 285 30.93 -13.53 -29.67
C ALA A 285 30.18 -12.77 -30.79
N ALA A 286 28.87 -13.02 -30.94
CA ALA A 286 28.04 -12.30 -31.91
C ALA A 286 27.83 -10.84 -31.52
N VAL A 287 27.59 -10.56 -30.23
CA VAL A 287 27.52 -9.20 -29.68
C VAL A 287 28.83 -8.45 -29.91
N GLU A 288 29.99 -9.09 -29.78
CA GLU A 288 31.27 -8.45 -30.07
C GLU A 288 31.48 -8.20 -31.57
N ALA A 289 31.05 -9.12 -32.43
CA ALA A 289 31.24 -9.04 -33.87
C ALA A 289 30.30 -8.06 -34.60
N VAL A 290 29.06 -7.90 -34.12
CA VAL A 290 28.05 -7.06 -34.78
C VAL A 290 28.50 -5.60 -34.84
N PRO A 291 28.33 -4.87 -35.94
CA PRO A 291 28.60 -3.43 -35.95
C PRO A 291 27.70 -2.69 -34.95
N THR A 292 28.12 -1.53 -34.48
CA THR A 292 27.27 -0.64 -33.67
C THR A 292 26.01 -0.27 -34.47
N GLY A 293 24.85 -0.36 -33.83
CA GLY A 293 23.54 -0.22 -34.44
C GLY A 293 23.08 -1.44 -35.27
N GLY A 294 23.82 -2.55 -35.22
CA GLY A 294 23.44 -3.79 -35.90
C GLY A 294 22.52 -4.67 -35.05
N ALA A 295 22.11 -5.81 -35.63
CA ALA A 295 21.21 -6.77 -35.03
C ALA A 295 21.87 -8.15 -34.88
N VAL A 296 21.66 -8.77 -33.72
CA VAL A 296 22.01 -10.15 -33.40
C VAL A 296 20.73 -10.97 -33.42
N LEU A 297 20.59 -11.87 -34.40
CA LEU A 297 19.41 -12.71 -34.57
C LEU A 297 19.67 -14.09 -33.95
N VAL A 298 18.89 -14.41 -32.93
CA VAL A 298 19.09 -15.59 -32.09
C VAL A 298 18.09 -16.67 -32.48
N GLY A 299 18.61 -17.78 -32.99
CA GLY A 299 17.84 -18.97 -33.31
C GLY A 299 17.47 -19.77 -32.07
N PRO A 300 16.57 -20.76 -32.21
CA PRO A 300 16.08 -21.56 -31.10
C PRO A 300 17.21 -22.32 -30.40
N GLY A 301 17.14 -22.40 -29.08
CA GLY A 301 18.11 -23.12 -28.26
C GLY A 301 18.39 -22.47 -26.91
N ALA A 302 19.24 -23.14 -26.14
CA ALA A 302 19.71 -22.70 -24.83
C ALA A 302 21.14 -22.15 -24.92
N TYR A 303 21.38 -20.95 -24.41
CA TYR A 303 22.67 -20.26 -24.44
C TYR A 303 23.21 -20.08 -23.02
N GLY A 304 24.14 -20.95 -22.65
CA GLY A 304 24.74 -21.02 -21.31
C GLY A 304 25.85 -19.99 -21.06
N GLU A 305 25.58 -18.70 -21.19
CA GLU A 305 26.58 -17.64 -20.99
C GLU A 305 25.95 -16.32 -20.51
N GLY A 306 26.72 -15.50 -19.80
CA GLY A 306 26.32 -14.12 -19.48
C GLY A 306 26.74 -13.16 -20.60
N VAL A 307 25.90 -12.17 -20.90
CA VAL A 307 26.11 -11.23 -22.00
C VAL A 307 26.37 -9.82 -21.48
N VAL A 308 27.46 -9.21 -21.94
CA VAL A 308 27.79 -7.81 -21.64
C VAL A 308 27.69 -7.01 -22.92
N VAL A 309 26.81 -6.00 -22.90
CA VAL A 309 26.57 -5.12 -24.06
C VAL A 309 27.27 -3.79 -23.83
N ALA A 310 28.29 -3.53 -24.64
CA ALA A 310 29.14 -2.34 -24.56
C ALA A 310 29.07 -1.46 -25.82
N LYS A 311 27.97 -1.54 -26.57
CA LYS A 311 27.64 -0.71 -27.74
C LYS A 311 26.14 -0.80 -28.04
N SER A 312 25.61 0.18 -28.76
CA SER A 312 24.21 0.14 -29.20
C SER A 312 23.99 -0.99 -30.22
N LEU A 313 22.95 -1.81 -30.04
CA LEU A 313 22.59 -2.93 -30.91
C LEU A 313 21.19 -3.47 -30.58
N ALA A 314 20.66 -4.35 -31.42
CA ALA A 314 19.46 -5.14 -31.12
C ALA A 314 19.82 -6.63 -30.95
N ILE A 315 19.26 -7.29 -29.94
CA ILE A 315 19.26 -8.74 -29.77
C ILE A 315 17.82 -9.20 -29.94
N VAL A 316 17.57 -9.97 -30.99
CA VAL A 316 16.22 -10.43 -31.35
C VAL A 316 16.22 -11.94 -31.34
N GLY A 317 15.50 -12.52 -30.40
CA GLY A 317 15.18 -13.94 -30.37
C GLY A 317 13.93 -14.26 -31.17
N LEU A 318 13.77 -15.53 -31.53
CA LEU A 318 12.60 -16.01 -32.27
C LEU A 318 11.30 -15.83 -31.45
N CYS A 319 11.37 -16.16 -30.16
CA CYS A 319 10.37 -15.92 -29.13
C CYS A 319 10.91 -16.48 -27.79
N ALA A 320 10.41 -15.99 -26.66
CA ALA A 320 10.86 -16.45 -25.34
C ALA A 320 10.63 -17.95 -25.12
N ALA A 321 9.59 -18.54 -25.70
CA ALA A 321 9.33 -19.97 -25.60
C ALA A 321 10.33 -20.88 -26.35
N LYS A 322 11.16 -20.34 -27.27
CA LYS A 322 12.13 -21.10 -28.08
C LYS A 322 13.58 -20.67 -27.88
N VAL A 323 13.82 -19.46 -27.37
CA VAL A 323 15.15 -18.92 -27.12
C VAL A 323 15.32 -18.72 -25.64
N GLU A 324 16.14 -19.57 -25.03
CA GLU A 324 16.50 -19.48 -23.62
C GLU A 324 17.94 -19.04 -23.52
N LEU A 325 18.19 -17.92 -22.87
CA LEU A 325 19.49 -17.68 -22.29
C LEU A 325 19.44 -18.47 -20.96
N ALA A 326 20.47 -19.32 -20.68
CA ALA A 326 20.74 -20.10 -19.45
C ALA A 326 21.94 -19.52 -18.63
N SER A 327 21.79 -19.20 -17.32
CA SER A 327 22.86 -18.50 -16.56
C SER A 327 23.74 -19.57 -15.95
N VAL A 328 25.04 -19.42 -16.14
CA VAL A 328 26.02 -20.44 -15.77
C VAL A 328 26.86 -20.08 -14.55
N VAL A 329 26.65 -18.92 -13.93
CA VAL A 329 27.53 -18.45 -12.84
C VAL A 329 26.78 -18.23 -11.55
N GLU A 330 26.72 -19.29 -10.74
CA GLU A 330 26.29 -19.23 -9.34
C GLU A 330 27.20 -18.28 -8.52
N GLY A 331 26.61 -17.32 -7.82
CA GLY A 331 27.33 -16.47 -6.84
C GLY A 331 28.17 -15.31 -7.41
N GLN A 332 28.08 -15.00 -8.71
CA GLN A 332 28.57 -13.74 -9.26
C GLN A 332 27.37 -12.82 -9.57
N PRO A 333 27.46 -11.50 -9.36
CA PRO A 333 26.45 -10.53 -9.78
C PRO A 333 26.42 -10.35 -11.31
N GLY A 334 26.59 -11.44 -12.07
CA GLY A 334 26.45 -11.46 -13.52
C GLY A 334 24.97 -11.36 -13.84
N ALA A 335 24.55 -10.17 -14.29
CA ALA A 335 23.29 -10.06 -14.99
C ALA A 335 23.38 -10.77 -16.34
N TRP A 336 22.26 -11.30 -16.83
CA TRP A 336 22.17 -11.84 -18.19
C TRP A 336 22.57 -10.82 -19.24
N GLY A 337 22.06 -9.62 -19.06
CA GLY A 337 22.37 -8.45 -19.85
C GLY A 337 22.83 -7.35 -18.93
N ALA A 338 24.13 -7.11 -18.89
CA ALA A 338 24.67 -5.89 -18.30
C ALA A 338 24.83 -4.86 -19.42
N VAL A 339 23.97 -3.84 -19.41
CA VAL A 339 24.13 -2.65 -20.27
C VAL A 339 24.71 -1.54 -19.41
N GLN A 340 25.95 -1.17 -19.72
CA GLN A 340 26.66 -0.14 -18.96
C GLN A 340 27.24 0.91 -19.89
N GLY A 341 26.77 2.14 -19.72
CA GLY A 341 27.16 3.27 -20.56
C GLY A 341 25.99 3.74 -21.42
N PRO A 342 26.17 4.84 -22.18
CA PRO A 342 25.12 5.49 -22.94
C PRO A 342 24.80 4.73 -24.24
N PHE A 343 24.45 3.46 -24.11
CA PHE A 343 24.13 2.56 -25.21
C PHE A 343 22.63 2.33 -25.28
N GLU A 344 22.14 2.28 -26.51
CA GLU A 344 20.76 1.92 -26.84
C GLU A 344 20.70 0.45 -27.21
N VAL A 345 20.04 -0.35 -26.38
CA VAL A 345 19.93 -1.80 -26.56
C VAL A 345 18.47 -2.18 -26.68
N LYS A 346 18.14 -2.93 -27.72
CA LYS A 346 16.82 -3.57 -27.84
C LYS A 346 16.97 -5.06 -27.57
N LEU A 347 16.13 -5.61 -26.70
CA LEU A 347 16.08 -7.05 -26.41
C LEU A 347 14.66 -7.52 -26.62
N SER A 348 14.47 -8.50 -27.50
CA SER A 348 13.13 -9.05 -27.72
C SER A 348 13.08 -10.54 -27.96
N GLY A 349 11.95 -11.15 -27.60
CA GLY A 349 11.64 -12.55 -27.92
C GLY A 349 12.61 -13.56 -27.31
N VAL A 350 13.00 -13.35 -26.04
CA VAL A 350 13.90 -14.26 -25.31
C VAL A 350 13.39 -14.54 -23.89
N ARG A 351 13.75 -15.72 -23.38
CA ARG A 351 13.64 -16.09 -21.97
C ARG A 351 15.00 -15.99 -21.31
N LEU A 352 15.06 -15.39 -20.14
CA LEU A 352 16.23 -15.36 -19.25
C LEU A 352 15.93 -16.26 -18.05
N ALA A 353 16.62 -17.41 -17.95
CA ALA A 353 16.30 -18.44 -16.95
C ALA A 353 17.50 -18.90 -16.12
N GLY A 354 17.41 -18.74 -14.79
CA GLY A 354 18.39 -19.29 -13.84
C GLY A 354 19.11 -18.26 -12.97
N PRO A 355 20.12 -18.71 -12.20
CA PRO A 355 20.65 -17.97 -11.06
C PRO A 355 21.46 -16.74 -11.49
N GLY A 356 21.26 -15.63 -10.78
CA GLY A 356 21.87 -14.33 -11.06
C GLY A 356 20.83 -13.26 -11.34
N PHE A 357 21.27 -12.00 -11.45
CA PHE A 357 20.36 -10.91 -11.82
C PHE A 357 19.78 -11.16 -13.21
N GLY A 358 18.51 -10.81 -13.43
CA GLY A 358 17.89 -10.83 -14.76
C GLY A 358 18.59 -9.83 -15.70
N LEU A 359 18.10 -8.60 -15.73
CA LEU A 359 18.66 -7.50 -16.52
C LEU A 359 19.25 -6.43 -15.61
N PHE A 360 20.37 -5.84 -16.03
CA PHE A 360 21.02 -4.75 -15.32
C PHE A 360 21.34 -3.61 -16.28
N ALA A 361 20.65 -2.49 -16.12
CA ALA A 361 20.82 -1.27 -16.90
C ALA A 361 21.39 -0.15 -16.01
N ALA A 362 22.50 0.47 -16.43
CA ALA A 362 23.08 1.58 -15.69
C ALA A 362 23.94 2.53 -16.52
N LYS A 363 24.30 3.68 -15.92
CA LYS A 363 25.24 4.68 -16.45
C LYS A 363 24.77 5.30 -17.78
N GLY A 364 23.54 5.77 -17.80
CA GLY A 364 22.87 6.41 -18.93
C GLY A 364 22.42 5.46 -20.04
N SER A 365 22.38 4.14 -19.79
CA SER A 365 21.94 3.18 -20.79
C SER A 365 20.45 3.30 -21.07
N ILE A 366 20.04 3.04 -22.31
CA ILE A 366 18.65 2.95 -22.72
C ILE A 366 18.39 1.51 -23.15
N LEU A 367 17.45 0.83 -22.50
CA LEU A 367 17.09 -0.55 -22.78
C LEU A 367 15.61 -0.63 -23.15
N GLU A 368 15.33 -1.12 -24.35
CA GLU A 368 13.98 -1.44 -24.82
C GLU A 368 13.78 -2.95 -24.75
N LEU A 369 12.74 -3.39 -24.06
CA LEU A 369 12.38 -4.79 -23.84
C LEU A 369 11.03 -5.07 -24.51
N ASP A 370 10.95 -6.12 -25.30
CA ASP A 370 9.70 -6.54 -25.93
C ASP A 370 9.55 -8.05 -25.89
N GLN A 371 8.48 -8.56 -25.29
CA GLN A 371 8.20 -10.01 -25.28
C GLN A 371 9.33 -10.80 -24.60
N VAL A 372 9.74 -10.36 -23.41
CA VAL A 372 10.84 -10.95 -22.63
C VAL A 372 10.29 -11.62 -21.38
N GLU A 373 10.68 -12.87 -21.18
CA GLU A 373 10.39 -13.65 -19.98
C GLU A 373 11.65 -13.69 -19.10
N VAL A 374 11.50 -13.45 -17.81
CA VAL A 374 12.57 -13.58 -16.82
C VAL A 374 12.08 -14.46 -15.70
N MET A 375 12.73 -15.61 -15.54
CA MET A 375 12.33 -16.60 -14.54
C MET A 375 13.50 -17.03 -13.66
N GLN A 376 13.23 -17.24 -12.37
CA GLN A 376 14.24 -17.74 -11.41
C GLN A 376 15.48 -16.84 -11.27
N ALA A 377 15.35 -15.57 -11.64
CA ALA A 377 16.39 -14.58 -11.43
C ALA A 377 16.58 -14.34 -9.93
N GLN A 378 17.83 -14.24 -9.51
CA GLN A 378 18.21 -13.95 -8.14
C GLN A 378 18.40 -12.43 -7.96
N GLY A 379 17.84 -11.89 -6.88
CA GLY A 379 18.04 -10.51 -6.47
C GLY A 379 17.03 -9.57 -7.12
N ALA A 380 17.10 -9.41 -8.44
CA ALA A 380 16.10 -8.67 -9.21
C ALA A 380 15.95 -9.22 -10.64
N ALA A 381 14.73 -9.23 -11.18
CA ALA A 381 14.51 -9.55 -12.59
C ALA A 381 14.94 -8.41 -13.52
N VAL A 382 14.66 -7.16 -13.15
CA VAL A 382 15.18 -5.97 -13.84
C VAL A 382 15.71 -4.98 -12.81
N TYR A 383 17.00 -4.65 -12.89
CA TYR A 383 17.64 -3.62 -12.08
C TYR A 383 18.03 -2.44 -12.96
N VAL A 384 17.64 -1.24 -12.55
CA VAL A 384 17.85 0.02 -13.28
C VAL A 384 18.45 1.05 -12.33
N GLY A 385 19.67 1.50 -12.60
CA GLY A 385 20.34 2.53 -11.81
C GLY A 385 20.98 3.61 -12.68
N ASP A 386 20.49 4.84 -12.65
CA ASP A 386 20.89 5.91 -13.60
C ASP A 386 20.79 5.42 -15.06
N ALA A 387 19.60 4.97 -15.47
CA ALA A 387 19.33 4.44 -16.81
C ALA A 387 17.83 4.54 -17.16
N THR A 388 17.50 4.31 -18.44
CA THR A 388 16.12 4.24 -18.92
C THR A 388 15.79 2.83 -19.39
N VAL A 389 14.67 2.27 -18.89
CA VAL A 389 14.10 1.01 -19.39
C VAL A 389 12.68 1.27 -19.89
N LYS A 390 12.39 0.81 -21.10
CA LYS A 390 11.03 0.73 -21.65
C LYS A 390 10.71 -0.71 -21.95
N GLY A 391 9.59 -1.22 -21.45
CA GLY A 391 9.24 -2.63 -21.59
C GLY A 391 7.80 -2.82 -22.00
N SER A 392 7.56 -3.67 -23.01
CA SER A 392 6.22 -4.13 -23.38
C SER A 392 6.17 -5.65 -23.35
N GLY A 393 5.11 -6.19 -22.76
CA GLY A 393 4.88 -7.63 -22.73
C GLY A 393 5.99 -8.40 -22.01
N LEU A 394 6.32 -7.99 -20.78
CA LEU A 394 7.29 -8.68 -19.94
C LEU A 394 6.58 -9.67 -19.01
N TRP A 395 7.17 -10.85 -18.79
CA TRP A 395 6.73 -11.77 -17.76
C TRP A 395 7.88 -12.07 -16.81
N LEU A 396 7.82 -11.48 -15.62
CA LEU A 396 8.86 -11.60 -14.59
C LEU A 396 8.31 -12.49 -13.47
N HIS A 397 8.87 -13.68 -13.27
CA HIS A 397 8.29 -14.63 -12.32
C HIS A 397 9.26 -15.57 -11.60
N ASP A 398 8.78 -16.14 -10.49
CA ASP A 398 9.50 -17.09 -9.64
C ASP A 398 10.85 -16.56 -9.17
N LEU A 399 10.86 -15.34 -8.64
CA LEU A 399 12.07 -14.60 -8.37
C LEU A 399 12.65 -14.96 -6.99
N LEU A 400 13.97 -15.04 -6.91
CA LEU A 400 14.67 -15.65 -5.79
C LEU A 400 15.57 -14.65 -5.05
N PRO A 401 15.83 -14.85 -3.75
CA PRO A 401 16.86 -14.09 -3.04
C PRO A 401 18.24 -14.25 -3.66
N HIS A 402 19.04 -13.18 -3.60
CA HIS A 402 20.46 -13.21 -3.93
C HIS A 402 21.30 -12.87 -2.70
N ALA A 403 21.78 -13.90 -2.01
CA ALA A 403 22.50 -13.77 -0.75
C ALA A 403 23.70 -12.81 -0.80
N VAL A 404 24.34 -12.63 -1.97
CA VAL A 404 25.52 -11.78 -2.11
C VAL A 404 25.18 -10.29 -2.21
N SER A 405 24.10 -9.93 -2.91
CA SER A 405 23.70 -8.52 -3.02
C SER A 405 22.80 -8.07 -1.86
N GLY A 406 22.17 -9.02 -1.16
CA GLY A 406 21.13 -8.74 -0.18
C GLY A 406 19.78 -8.40 -0.81
N LEU A 407 19.68 -8.35 -2.14
CA LEU A 407 18.40 -8.19 -2.82
C LEU A 407 17.62 -9.50 -2.76
N GLN A 408 16.33 -9.37 -2.51
CA GLN A 408 15.49 -10.46 -2.04
C GLN A 408 14.63 -11.08 -3.15
N GLY A 409 14.87 -10.81 -4.44
CA GLY A 409 14.09 -11.36 -5.55
C GLY A 409 13.01 -10.41 -6.06
N HIS A 410 13.35 -9.15 -6.24
CA HIS A 410 12.41 -8.12 -6.69
C HIS A 410 12.05 -8.31 -8.17
N GLY A 411 10.84 -7.95 -8.59
CA GLY A 411 10.52 -7.86 -10.01
C GLY A 411 11.36 -6.79 -10.69
N VAL A 412 11.07 -5.53 -10.37
CA VAL A 412 11.79 -4.39 -10.93
C VAL A 412 12.32 -3.50 -9.81
N VAL A 413 13.59 -3.10 -9.92
CA VAL A 413 14.24 -2.15 -9.02
C VAL A 413 14.71 -0.96 -9.82
N ALA A 414 14.19 0.23 -9.51
CA ALA A 414 14.61 1.50 -10.07
C ALA A 414 15.26 2.35 -8.96
N SER A 415 16.49 2.81 -9.20
CA SER A 415 17.23 3.66 -8.26
C SER A 415 18.06 4.72 -8.96
N ASP A 416 18.60 5.66 -8.19
CA ASP A 416 19.63 6.61 -8.63
C ASP A 416 19.24 7.44 -9.87
N GLY A 417 17.99 7.89 -9.96
CA GLY A 417 17.51 8.69 -11.11
C GLY A 417 17.11 7.85 -12.32
N ALA A 418 16.82 6.57 -12.13
CA ALA A 418 16.31 5.70 -13.17
C ALA A 418 14.94 6.14 -13.70
N SER A 419 14.66 5.84 -14.98
CA SER A 419 13.35 6.01 -15.60
C SER A 419 12.89 4.66 -16.14
N VAL A 420 11.74 4.18 -15.67
CA VAL A 420 11.17 2.89 -16.09
C VAL A 420 9.75 3.10 -16.59
N VAL A 421 9.45 2.60 -17.78
CA VAL A 421 8.09 2.57 -18.35
C VAL A 421 7.78 1.14 -18.71
N LEU A 422 6.75 0.55 -18.11
CA LEU A 422 6.30 -0.81 -18.41
C LEU A 422 4.84 -0.83 -18.85
N GLU A 423 4.59 -1.54 -19.94
CA GLU A 423 3.27 -1.69 -20.53
C GLU A 423 2.91 -3.17 -20.68
N GLU A 424 1.65 -3.50 -20.44
CA GLU A 424 1.05 -4.81 -20.75
C GLU A 424 1.83 -6.02 -20.21
N SER A 425 2.35 -5.91 -18.98
CA SER A 425 3.31 -6.87 -18.41
C SER A 425 2.76 -7.60 -17.18
N ILE A 426 3.41 -8.70 -16.79
CA ILE A 426 3.12 -9.48 -15.59
C ILE A 426 4.37 -9.55 -14.71
N ILE A 427 4.20 -9.22 -13.43
CA ILE A 427 5.16 -9.45 -12.36
C ILE A 427 4.46 -10.39 -11.38
N ASP A 428 4.94 -11.61 -11.28
CA ASP A 428 4.27 -12.71 -10.58
C ASP A 428 5.25 -13.40 -9.64
N ASN A 429 4.82 -13.78 -8.44
CA ASN A 429 5.66 -14.49 -7.48
C ASN A 429 7.05 -13.84 -7.29
N ALA A 430 7.06 -12.51 -7.21
CA ALA A 430 8.25 -11.75 -6.79
C ALA A 430 8.47 -11.92 -5.28
N ARG A 431 9.59 -11.45 -4.77
CA ARG A 431 9.89 -11.46 -3.34
C ARG A 431 10.40 -10.10 -2.88
N ALA A 432 9.95 -9.70 -1.69
CA ALA A 432 10.13 -8.36 -1.10
C ALA A 432 9.35 -7.24 -1.79
N ALA A 433 9.51 -7.06 -3.11
CA ALA A 433 8.67 -6.14 -3.88
C ALA A 433 8.49 -6.59 -5.34
N GLY A 434 7.28 -6.44 -5.89
CA GLY A 434 7.02 -6.55 -7.32
C GLY A 434 7.76 -5.44 -8.08
N VAL A 435 7.52 -4.19 -7.70
CA VAL A 435 8.23 -3.01 -8.20
C VAL A 435 8.70 -2.16 -7.03
N ALA A 436 9.99 -1.80 -7.01
CA ALA A 436 10.57 -0.89 -6.04
C ALA A 436 11.24 0.30 -6.75
N ALA A 437 10.78 1.51 -6.47
CA ALA A 437 11.33 2.77 -6.95
C ALA A 437 11.89 3.56 -5.78
N SER A 438 13.16 3.97 -5.87
CA SER A 438 13.83 4.66 -4.76
C SER A 438 14.70 5.82 -5.22
N GLY A 439 14.75 6.86 -4.39
CA GLY A 439 15.66 7.99 -4.58
C GLY A 439 15.10 9.09 -5.48
N SER A 440 15.57 10.32 -5.22
CA SER A 440 15.18 11.50 -5.99
C SER A 440 15.39 11.33 -7.49
N LYS A 441 14.45 11.83 -8.30
CA LYS A 441 14.46 11.80 -9.77
C LYS A 441 14.28 10.41 -10.38
N THR A 442 14.06 9.38 -9.55
CA THR A 442 13.64 8.07 -10.06
C THR A 442 12.16 8.15 -10.46
N GLN A 443 11.84 7.71 -11.66
CA GLN A 443 10.48 7.74 -12.22
C GLN A 443 10.08 6.34 -12.69
N VAL A 444 8.89 5.88 -12.29
CA VAL A 444 8.34 4.62 -12.75
C VAL A 444 6.90 4.81 -13.22
N GLU A 445 6.60 4.43 -14.45
CA GLU A 445 5.27 4.46 -15.05
C GLU A 445 4.86 3.03 -15.43
N LEU A 446 3.72 2.57 -14.90
CA LEU A 446 3.18 1.24 -15.18
C LEU A 446 1.80 1.38 -15.79
N THR A 447 1.60 0.79 -16.97
CA THR A 447 0.31 0.80 -17.67
C THR A 447 -0.13 -0.61 -18.01
N GLU A 448 -1.34 -1.00 -17.58
CA GLU A 448 -1.87 -2.36 -17.82
C GLU A 448 -0.95 -3.48 -17.34
N VAL A 449 -0.33 -3.29 -16.17
CA VAL A 449 0.56 -4.27 -15.54
C VAL A 449 -0.20 -5.05 -14.47
N LEU A 450 -0.04 -6.37 -14.48
CA LEU A 450 -0.43 -7.24 -13.37
C LEU A 450 0.75 -7.43 -12.42
N ILE A 451 0.57 -7.14 -11.14
CA ILE A 451 1.54 -7.39 -10.07
C ILE A 451 0.87 -8.27 -9.03
N ARG A 452 1.29 -9.53 -8.94
CA ARG A 452 0.64 -10.47 -8.02
C ARG A 452 1.58 -11.37 -7.25
N ASP A 453 1.03 -11.91 -6.17
CA ASP A 453 1.64 -12.95 -5.37
C ASP A 453 3.06 -12.60 -4.88
N THR A 454 3.34 -11.31 -4.65
CA THR A 454 4.63 -10.91 -4.09
C THR A 454 4.77 -11.47 -2.68
N GLN A 455 5.80 -12.30 -2.49
CA GLN A 455 6.10 -13.00 -1.25
C GLN A 455 6.93 -12.16 -0.30
N LEU A 456 6.89 -12.57 0.98
CA LEU A 456 7.69 -11.91 1.99
C LEU A 456 9.19 -12.15 1.76
N ASP A 457 10.01 -11.16 2.11
CA ASP A 457 11.46 -11.32 2.19
C ASP A 457 11.89 -12.34 3.26
N ASP A 458 13.19 -12.63 3.34
CA ASP A 458 13.74 -13.58 4.31
C ASP A 458 13.50 -13.16 5.78
N GLU A 459 13.26 -11.87 6.02
CA GLU A 459 12.96 -11.33 7.35
C GLU A 459 11.46 -11.33 7.69
N GLY A 460 10.59 -11.63 6.72
CA GLY A 460 9.13 -11.60 6.90
C GLY A 460 8.51 -10.19 6.91
N LYS A 461 9.27 -9.17 6.48
CA LYS A 461 8.93 -7.74 6.66
C LYS A 461 8.47 -7.06 5.39
N GLN A 462 9.06 -7.38 4.24
CA GLN A 462 8.71 -6.77 2.96
C GLN A 462 7.92 -7.75 2.13
N GLY A 463 6.96 -7.30 1.32
CA GLY A 463 6.22 -8.16 0.36
C GLY A 463 5.38 -7.36 -0.64
N HIS A 464 5.75 -6.11 -0.88
CA HIS A 464 4.90 -5.12 -1.50
C HIS A 464 4.61 -5.41 -2.96
N GLY A 465 3.41 -5.10 -3.46
CA GLY A 465 3.21 -5.07 -4.90
C GLY A 465 4.07 -3.97 -5.54
N VAL A 466 3.85 -2.73 -5.10
CA VAL A 466 4.61 -1.54 -5.50
C VAL A 466 5.13 -0.81 -4.26
N LEU A 467 6.40 -0.39 -4.29
CA LEU A 467 7.07 0.44 -3.28
C LEU A 467 7.66 1.69 -3.95
N ALA A 468 7.22 2.87 -3.52
CA ALA A 468 7.82 4.16 -3.86
C ALA A 468 8.48 4.76 -2.59
N ASP A 469 9.76 5.12 -2.67
CA ASP A 469 10.53 5.61 -1.54
C ASP A 469 11.54 6.72 -1.91
N GLY A 470 11.90 7.56 -0.93
CA GLY A 470 13.06 8.43 -0.96
C GLY A 470 13.07 9.48 -2.07
N GLY A 471 11.92 10.05 -2.43
CA GLY A 471 11.79 11.07 -3.48
C GLY A 471 11.55 10.52 -4.89
N ALA A 472 11.16 9.24 -5.01
CA ALA A 472 10.75 8.65 -6.27
C ALA A 472 9.34 9.11 -6.68
N GLU A 473 9.06 9.16 -7.98
CA GLU A 473 7.74 9.43 -8.53
C GLU A 473 7.22 8.17 -9.25
N VAL A 474 6.06 7.66 -8.85
CA VAL A 474 5.46 6.44 -9.41
C VAL A 474 4.04 6.70 -9.90
N THR A 475 3.74 6.32 -11.14
CA THR A 475 2.41 6.42 -11.76
C THR A 475 1.92 5.02 -12.14
N LEU A 476 0.72 4.68 -11.69
CA LEU A 476 0.01 3.44 -11.98
C LEU A 476 -1.27 3.77 -12.77
N ASP A 477 -1.38 3.25 -13.99
CA ASP A 477 -2.56 3.45 -14.85
C ASP A 477 -3.11 2.08 -15.29
N ARG A 478 -4.36 1.78 -14.93
CA ARG A 478 -4.98 0.48 -15.24
C ARG A 478 -4.17 -0.72 -14.74
N VAL A 479 -3.55 -0.60 -13.57
CA VAL A 479 -2.74 -1.65 -12.95
C VAL A 479 -3.62 -2.56 -12.10
N VAL A 480 -3.29 -3.85 -12.06
CA VAL A 480 -3.89 -4.82 -11.14
C VAL A 480 -2.83 -5.23 -10.12
N ALA A 481 -3.01 -4.87 -8.85
CA ALA A 481 -2.21 -5.39 -7.74
C ALA A 481 -3.05 -6.40 -6.95
N ASP A 482 -2.62 -7.65 -6.91
CA ASP A 482 -3.42 -8.77 -6.41
C ASP A 482 -2.61 -9.69 -5.49
N ALA A 483 -3.18 -10.12 -4.36
CA ALA A 483 -2.60 -11.15 -3.49
C ALA A 483 -1.16 -10.89 -2.98
N ASN A 484 -0.61 -9.69 -3.16
CA ASN A 484 0.69 -9.31 -2.61
C ASN A 484 0.65 -9.28 -1.07
N ARG A 485 1.80 -9.56 -0.44
CA ARG A 485 1.91 -9.57 1.04
C ARG A 485 2.22 -8.17 1.59
N HIS A 486 1.94 -7.95 2.86
CA HIS A 486 2.20 -6.69 3.58
C HIS A 486 1.41 -5.45 3.08
N THR A 487 1.67 -4.90 1.89
CA THR A 487 0.92 -3.75 1.34
C THR A 487 0.93 -3.81 -0.18
N GLN A 488 -0.23 -3.69 -0.83
CA GLN A 488 -0.31 -3.74 -2.28
C GLN A 488 0.47 -2.60 -2.93
N VAL A 489 0.25 -1.36 -2.49
CA VAL A 489 0.96 -0.17 -2.98
C VAL A 489 1.37 0.71 -1.80
N LEU A 490 2.67 0.84 -1.57
CA LEU A 490 3.24 1.66 -0.52
C LEU A 490 4.01 2.84 -1.13
N CYS A 491 3.72 4.04 -0.63
CA CYS A 491 4.51 5.24 -0.86
C CYS A 491 5.00 5.78 0.48
N THR A 492 6.29 6.05 0.59
CA THR A 492 6.92 6.49 1.85
C THR A 492 8.06 7.48 1.62
N GLY A 493 8.37 8.27 2.63
CA GLY A 493 9.47 9.21 2.62
C GLY A 493 9.12 10.57 1.98
N ALA A 494 9.88 11.59 2.39
CA ALA A 494 9.70 12.95 1.92
C ALA A 494 9.97 13.08 0.42
N ASP A 495 9.21 13.97 -0.22
CA ASP A 495 9.27 14.28 -1.66
C ASP A 495 8.91 13.10 -2.58
N THR A 496 8.48 11.96 -2.03
CA THR A 496 8.00 10.80 -2.81
C THR A 496 6.57 11.07 -3.27
N LYS A 497 6.26 10.72 -4.53
CA LYS A 497 4.93 10.87 -5.11
C LYS A 497 4.40 9.57 -5.68
N LEU A 498 3.10 9.36 -5.50
CA LEU A 498 2.37 8.23 -6.05
C LEU A 498 1.08 8.72 -6.72
N GLU A 499 0.85 8.31 -7.95
CA GLU A 499 -0.41 8.53 -8.67
C GLU A 499 -0.99 7.18 -9.10
N VAL A 500 -2.25 6.91 -8.76
CA VAL A 500 -2.95 5.67 -9.10
C VAL A 500 -4.27 6.00 -9.79
N LYS A 501 -4.47 5.49 -11.01
CA LYS A 501 -5.65 5.73 -11.83
C LYS A 501 -6.22 4.44 -12.37
N GLU A 502 -7.55 4.36 -12.38
CA GLU A 502 -8.31 3.30 -13.05
C GLU A 502 -7.82 1.89 -12.68
N SER A 503 -7.32 1.70 -11.46
CA SER A 503 -6.59 0.50 -11.07
C SER A 503 -7.41 -0.39 -10.13
N LEU A 504 -7.11 -1.68 -10.12
CA LEU A 504 -7.70 -2.65 -9.21
C LEU A 504 -6.65 -3.13 -8.20
N ILE A 505 -6.89 -2.88 -6.93
CA ILE A 505 -5.99 -3.22 -5.83
C ILE A 505 -6.72 -4.13 -4.85
N ARG A 506 -6.36 -5.42 -4.79
CA ARG A 506 -7.19 -6.38 -4.05
C ARG A 506 -6.43 -7.51 -3.35
N ASN A 507 -7.20 -8.23 -2.53
CA ASN A 507 -6.79 -9.47 -1.89
C ASN A 507 -5.51 -9.35 -1.06
N GLY A 508 -5.29 -8.19 -0.43
CA GLY A 508 -4.09 -7.95 0.36
C GLY A 508 -3.84 -8.99 1.44
N GLN A 509 -2.68 -9.63 1.37
CA GLN A 509 -2.30 -10.73 2.26
C GLN A 509 -1.48 -10.23 3.45
N PRO A 510 -1.67 -10.84 4.64
CA PRO A 510 -0.92 -10.46 5.82
C PRO A 510 0.59 -10.71 5.66
N ASP A 511 1.37 -9.94 6.42
CA ASP A 511 2.80 -10.13 6.58
C ASP A 511 3.13 -11.30 7.54
N GLY A 512 4.42 -11.47 7.87
CA GLY A 512 4.89 -12.58 8.71
C GLY A 512 4.39 -12.49 10.15
N GLU A 513 4.00 -11.31 10.60
CA GLU A 513 3.44 -11.09 11.93
C GLU A 513 1.92 -11.25 11.92
N GLY A 514 1.27 -11.05 10.77
CA GLY A 514 -0.18 -11.07 10.63
C GLY A 514 -0.81 -9.69 10.54
N ALA A 515 -0.03 -8.61 10.50
CA ALA A 515 -0.49 -7.22 10.61
C ALA A 515 -0.59 -6.48 9.27
N GLY A 516 -0.18 -7.11 8.16
CA GLY A 516 -0.18 -6.54 6.82
C GLY A 516 -1.49 -6.72 6.04
N GLY A 517 -1.36 -6.66 4.71
CA GLY A 517 -2.42 -6.83 3.73
C GLY A 517 -3.15 -5.54 3.32
N ARG A 518 -2.56 -4.38 3.59
CA ARG A 518 -3.16 -3.08 3.23
C ARG A 518 -3.28 -2.92 1.71
N GLY A 519 -4.27 -2.14 1.27
CA GLY A 519 -4.40 -1.70 -0.11
C GLY A 519 -3.33 -0.66 -0.46
N ILE A 520 -3.69 0.63 -0.39
CA ILE A 520 -2.79 1.75 -0.66
C ILE A 520 -2.38 2.42 0.65
N SER A 521 -1.10 2.75 0.80
CA SER A 521 -0.59 3.44 1.99
C SER A 521 0.40 4.56 1.65
N ALA A 522 0.21 5.74 2.24
CA ALA A 522 1.10 6.90 2.15
C ALA A 522 1.72 7.20 3.53
N TRP A 523 3.04 7.22 3.60
CA TRP A 523 3.81 7.31 4.84
C TRP A 523 4.81 8.48 4.82
N ASP A 524 5.04 9.09 5.98
CA ASP A 524 6.21 9.93 6.30
C ASP A 524 6.60 10.96 5.22
N GLY A 525 5.67 11.85 4.85
CA GLY A 525 5.94 12.92 3.89
C GLY A 525 5.67 12.57 2.42
N CYS A 526 5.20 11.36 2.14
CA CYS A 526 4.73 10.98 0.81
C CYS A 526 3.45 11.75 0.43
N GLU A 527 3.35 12.16 -0.83
CA GLU A 527 2.12 12.64 -1.46
C GLU A 527 1.54 11.57 -2.41
N ALA A 528 0.35 11.08 -2.13
CA ALA A 528 -0.33 10.07 -2.93
C ALA A 528 -1.70 10.55 -3.42
N GLN A 529 -2.02 10.24 -4.68
CA GLN A 529 -3.31 10.53 -5.31
C GLN A 529 -3.88 9.24 -5.91
N VAL A 530 -5.14 8.96 -5.62
CA VAL A 530 -5.86 7.78 -6.10
C VAL A 530 -7.16 8.24 -6.75
N GLN A 531 -7.37 7.87 -8.00
CA GLN A 531 -8.52 8.31 -8.78
C GLN A 531 -9.19 7.14 -9.50
N SER A 532 -10.52 7.12 -9.48
CA SER A 532 -11.35 6.22 -10.29
C SER A 532 -10.96 4.74 -10.18
N SER A 533 -10.51 4.33 -9.00
CA SER A 533 -9.94 3.01 -8.75
C SER A 533 -10.84 2.14 -7.88
N VAL A 534 -10.51 0.86 -7.77
CA VAL A 534 -11.21 -0.09 -6.90
C VAL A 534 -10.21 -0.74 -5.96
N LEU A 535 -10.47 -0.63 -4.67
CA LEU A 535 -9.75 -1.32 -3.61
C LEU A 535 -10.69 -2.32 -2.95
N ARG A 536 -10.39 -3.62 -3.03
CA ARG A 536 -11.31 -4.66 -2.54
C ARG A 536 -10.62 -5.74 -1.74
N GLU A 537 -11.26 -6.23 -0.69
CA GLU A 537 -10.81 -7.44 0.04
C GLU A 537 -9.35 -7.35 0.52
N ASN A 538 -8.90 -6.12 0.73
CA ASN A 538 -7.65 -5.84 1.42
C ASN A 538 -7.85 -6.05 2.91
N ARG A 539 -6.76 -6.22 3.65
CA ARG A 539 -6.78 -6.39 5.09
C ARG A 539 -6.26 -5.15 5.78
N LYS A 540 -6.73 -4.92 7.01
CA LYS A 540 -6.35 -3.83 7.93
C LYS A 540 -6.72 -2.43 7.43
N SER A 541 -6.33 -2.04 6.23
CA SER A 541 -6.69 -0.75 5.65
C SER A 541 -6.89 -0.84 4.15
N GLY A 542 -7.99 -0.30 3.63
CA GLY A 542 -8.15 -0.05 2.20
C GLY A 542 -7.18 1.04 1.75
N VAL A 543 -7.37 2.26 2.28
CA VAL A 543 -6.45 3.39 2.15
C VAL A 543 -5.96 3.90 3.50
N LEU A 544 -4.67 4.22 3.60
CA LEU A 544 -4.02 4.68 4.82
C LEU A 544 -3.09 5.87 4.54
N ALA A 545 -3.25 6.96 5.29
CA ALA A 545 -2.26 8.03 5.41
C ALA A 545 -1.67 7.99 6.83
N SER A 546 -0.35 7.92 6.97
CA SER A 546 0.30 7.80 8.28
C SER A 546 1.59 8.61 8.34
N GLY A 547 1.84 9.26 9.47
CA GLY A 547 3.10 9.93 9.72
C GLY A 547 3.13 11.36 9.19
N LYS A 548 4.07 12.13 9.75
CA LYS A 548 4.12 13.58 9.59
C LYS A 548 4.30 13.97 8.13
N GLY A 549 3.38 14.79 7.63
CA GLY A 549 3.45 15.33 6.28
C GLY A 549 2.99 14.37 5.18
N ALA A 550 2.57 13.15 5.52
CA ALA A 550 1.92 12.28 4.56
C ALA A 550 0.58 12.88 4.13
N VAL A 551 0.33 12.90 2.82
CA VAL A 551 -0.90 13.39 2.21
C VAL A 551 -1.43 12.33 1.26
N LEU A 552 -2.67 11.91 1.46
CA LEU A 552 -3.36 10.99 0.58
C LEU A 552 -4.68 11.60 0.13
N THR A 553 -4.87 11.72 -1.18
CA THR A 553 -6.14 12.15 -1.78
C THR A 553 -6.76 10.99 -2.54
N VAL A 554 -8.03 10.71 -2.29
CA VAL A 554 -8.77 9.60 -2.88
C VAL A 554 -10.05 10.14 -3.49
N GLU A 555 -10.17 10.06 -4.82
CA GLU A 555 -11.28 10.60 -5.60
C GLU A 555 -11.99 9.51 -6.40
N GLY A 556 -13.33 9.53 -6.39
CA GLY A 556 -14.15 8.71 -7.28
C GLY A 556 -13.86 7.22 -7.19
N THR A 557 -13.42 6.75 -6.02
CA THR A 557 -12.83 5.42 -5.81
C THR A 557 -13.72 4.60 -4.90
N ALA A 558 -13.82 3.30 -5.18
CA ALA A 558 -14.53 2.35 -4.33
C ALA A 558 -13.56 1.61 -3.43
N VAL A 559 -13.78 1.64 -2.12
CA VAL A 559 -13.10 0.82 -1.12
C VAL A 559 -14.13 -0.11 -0.49
N TRP A 560 -14.00 -1.41 -0.75
CA TRP A 560 -14.99 -2.41 -0.40
C TRP A 560 -14.37 -3.57 0.37
N GLY A 561 -15.02 -4.00 1.44
CA GLY A 561 -14.78 -5.33 2.00
C GLY A 561 -13.43 -5.41 2.68
N THR A 562 -12.99 -4.32 3.33
CA THR A 562 -11.72 -4.35 4.05
C THR A 562 -11.87 -5.29 5.25
N MET A 563 -11.07 -6.35 5.25
CA MET A 563 -11.13 -7.41 6.24
C MET A 563 -10.18 -7.14 7.41
N PRO A 564 -10.47 -7.67 8.61
CA PRO A 564 -9.52 -7.59 9.70
C PRO A 564 -8.32 -8.50 9.38
N PRO A 565 -7.10 -8.11 9.79
CA PRO A 565 -5.97 -9.02 9.79
C PRO A 565 -6.25 -10.24 10.70
N PRO A 566 -5.55 -11.37 10.51
CA PRO A 566 -5.69 -12.54 11.38
C PRO A 566 -5.48 -12.29 12.88
N GLN A 567 -4.78 -11.21 13.24
CA GLN A 567 -4.57 -10.78 14.61
C GLN A 567 -5.83 -10.21 15.29
N GLY A 568 -6.91 -9.97 14.54
CA GLY A 568 -8.19 -9.50 15.08
C GLY A 568 -8.29 -7.99 15.30
N THR A 569 -7.31 -7.19 14.86
CA THR A 569 -7.43 -5.73 14.93
C THR A 569 -8.50 -5.22 13.95
N PRO A 570 -9.12 -4.05 14.23
CA PRO A 570 -10.11 -3.49 13.33
C PRO A 570 -9.56 -3.24 11.92
N ALA A 571 -10.42 -3.40 10.92
CA ALA A 571 -10.14 -3.00 9.54
C ALA A 571 -10.75 -1.63 9.24
N PHE A 572 -10.07 -0.84 8.42
CA PHE A 572 -10.50 0.51 8.07
C PHE A 572 -10.65 0.66 6.56
N SER A 573 -11.77 1.18 6.06
CA SER A 573 -11.84 1.50 4.62
C SER A 573 -10.86 2.65 4.31
N ALA A 574 -10.95 3.72 5.08
CA ALA A 574 -10.09 4.90 4.98
C ALA A 574 -9.57 5.29 6.35
N SER A 575 -8.26 5.52 6.50
CA SER A 575 -7.72 5.93 7.80
C SER A 575 -6.54 6.90 7.72
N ALA A 576 -6.49 7.84 8.67
CA ALA A 576 -5.43 8.84 8.82
C ALA A 576 -4.85 8.78 10.25
N TRP A 577 -3.51 8.84 10.35
CA TRP A 577 -2.76 8.63 11.61
C TRP A 577 -1.57 9.59 11.71
N ASP A 578 -1.08 9.83 12.92
CA ASP A 578 0.25 10.43 13.18
C ASP A 578 0.54 11.75 12.41
N SER A 579 -0.36 12.74 12.49
CA SER A 579 -0.25 14.02 11.78
C SER A 579 -0.26 13.93 10.24
N ALA A 580 -0.90 12.88 9.70
CA ALA A 580 -1.17 12.76 8.27
C ALA A 580 -2.45 13.49 7.86
N ARG A 581 -2.59 13.73 6.55
CA ARG A 581 -3.81 14.26 5.93
C ARG A 581 -4.39 13.24 4.95
N LEU A 582 -5.68 12.96 5.09
CA LEU A 582 -6.45 12.14 4.17
C LEU A 582 -7.67 12.91 3.67
N THR A 583 -7.76 13.10 2.36
CA THR A 583 -8.96 13.65 1.70
C THR A 583 -9.63 12.56 0.90
N VAL A 584 -10.92 12.33 1.14
CA VAL A 584 -11.75 11.34 0.43
C VAL A 584 -12.94 12.05 -0.18
N TYR A 585 -13.03 12.04 -1.52
CA TYR A 585 -14.02 12.78 -2.28
C TYR A 585 -14.76 11.90 -3.30
N GLY A 586 -16.09 11.90 -3.30
CA GLY A 586 -16.88 11.16 -4.29
C GLY A 586 -16.72 9.64 -4.21
N CYS A 587 -16.36 9.09 -3.03
CA CYS A 587 -15.97 7.68 -2.88
C CYS A 587 -17.08 6.82 -2.27
N LEU A 588 -16.98 5.51 -2.48
CA LEU A 588 -17.74 4.50 -1.73
C LEU A 588 -16.80 3.85 -0.71
N LEU A 589 -17.15 3.89 0.58
CA LEU A 589 -16.50 3.15 1.65
C LEU A 589 -17.51 2.15 2.20
N ALA A 590 -17.35 0.87 1.87
CA ALA A 590 -18.38 -0.13 2.16
C ALA A 590 -17.84 -1.44 2.71
N GLU A 591 -18.66 -2.09 3.54
CA GLU A 591 -18.48 -3.50 3.97
C GLU A 591 -17.13 -3.80 4.65
N SER A 592 -16.49 -2.79 5.21
CA SER A 592 -15.30 -3.00 6.03
C SER A 592 -15.70 -3.54 7.41
N ALA A 593 -14.91 -4.46 7.95
CA ALA A 593 -15.10 -5.05 9.27
C ALA A 593 -14.28 -4.29 10.33
N GLY A 594 -14.90 -3.30 10.95
CA GLY A 594 -14.23 -2.29 11.78
C GLY A 594 -14.83 -0.92 11.48
N ASP A 595 -14.02 0.02 10.98
CA ASP A 595 -14.49 1.38 10.69
C ASP A 595 -14.56 1.71 9.20
N GLY A 596 -15.57 2.49 8.84
CA GLY A 596 -15.68 3.09 7.52
C GLY A 596 -14.53 4.07 7.28
N ALA A 597 -14.47 5.11 8.10
CA ALA A 597 -13.40 6.10 8.08
C ALA A 597 -12.89 6.42 9.49
N LEU A 598 -11.58 6.49 9.66
CA LEU A 598 -10.93 6.73 10.96
C LEU A 598 -9.90 7.86 10.88
N SER A 599 -9.86 8.73 11.88
CA SER A 599 -8.74 9.66 12.07
C SER A 599 -8.25 9.63 13.52
N VAL A 600 -6.94 9.47 13.70
CA VAL A 600 -6.30 9.29 15.02
C VAL A 600 -5.17 10.31 15.20
N ASP A 601 -4.97 10.75 16.45
CA ASP A 601 -3.87 11.60 16.94
C ASP A 601 -3.97 13.11 16.64
N PRO A 602 -3.36 13.97 17.49
CA PRO A 602 -3.33 15.39 17.26
C PRO A 602 -2.57 15.75 15.98
N GLY A 603 -3.13 16.69 15.21
CA GLY A 603 -2.53 17.15 13.96
C GLY A 603 -2.90 16.31 12.74
N THR A 604 -3.58 15.18 12.93
CA THR A 604 -4.14 14.38 11.84
C THR A 604 -5.44 14.99 11.35
N GLU A 605 -5.62 15.04 10.03
CA GLU A 605 -6.79 15.63 9.38
C GLU A 605 -7.42 14.63 8.40
N LEU A 606 -8.71 14.36 8.60
CA LEU A 606 -9.56 13.62 7.67
C LEU A 606 -10.61 14.54 7.07
N GLU A 607 -10.70 14.57 5.75
CA GLU A 607 -11.73 15.29 5.01
C GLU A 607 -12.56 14.28 4.20
N LEU A 608 -13.87 14.25 4.45
CA LEU A 608 -14.81 13.41 3.72
C LEU A 608 -15.83 14.31 3.00
N SER A 609 -15.86 14.28 1.68
CA SER A 609 -16.80 15.07 0.90
C SER A 609 -17.48 14.24 -0.19
N GLY A 610 -18.80 14.40 -0.38
CA GLY A 610 -19.56 13.69 -1.41
C GLY A 610 -19.41 12.17 -1.40
N SER A 611 -19.06 11.58 -0.25
CA SER A 611 -18.69 10.16 -0.13
C SER A 611 -19.72 9.37 0.67
N LEU A 612 -19.95 8.12 0.26
CA LEU A 612 -20.90 7.21 0.91
C LEU A 612 -20.17 6.22 1.81
N VAL A 613 -20.45 6.25 3.09
CA VAL A 613 -20.04 5.21 4.05
C VAL A 613 -21.23 4.29 4.34
N LYS A 614 -21.11 2.99 4.07
CA LYS A 614 -22.26 2.07 4.16
C LYS A 614 -21.87 0.67 4.62
N ALA A 615 -22.79 0.00 5.31
CA ALA A 615 -22.73 -1.44 5.60
C ALA A 615 -21.44 -1.86 6.33
N ILE A 616 -20.92 -0.98 7.20
CA ILE A 616 -19.78 -1.28 8.05
C ILE A 616 -20.17 -2.38 9.03
N GLN A 617 -19.35 -3.44 9.05
CA GLN A 617 -19.61 -4.63 9.84
C GLN A 617 -18.91 -4.54 11.20
N PRO A 618 -19.54 -5.02 12.28
CA PRO A 618 -18.87 -5.19 13.57
C PRO A 618 -17.74 -6.21 13.46
N LEU A 619 -16.82 -6.19 14.41
CA LEU A 619 -15.78 -7.22 14.48
C LEU A 619 -16.36 -8.56 14.95
N PRO A 620 -15.74 -9.70 14.58
CA PRO A 620 -16.21 -11.03 14.94
C PRO A 620 -16.39 -11.27 16.46
N GLU A 621 -15.65 -10.56 17.31
CA GLU A 621 -15.71 -10.70 18.78
C GLU A 621 -16.81 -9.85 19.44
N GLY A 622 -17.67 -9.19 18.65
CA GLY A 622 -18.79 -8.41 19.16
C GLY A 622 -18.48 -6.94 19.43
N ASP A 623 -17.30 -6.46 19.04
CA ASP A 623 -17.00 -5.03 19.04
C ASP A 623 -17.80 -4.29 17.96
N TRP A 624 -18.06 -3.02 18.25
CA TRP A 624 -18.79 -2.08 17.40
C TRP A 624 -18.03 -1.85 16.09
N GLY A 625 -18.75 -1.66 14.99
CA GLY A 625 -18.20 -1.08 13.77
C GLY A 625 -18.68 0.36 13.64
N SER A 626 -17.75 1.31 13.46
CA SER A 626 -18.09 2.73 13.36
C SER A 626 -18.18 3.16 11.88
N GLY A 627 -19.19 3.94 11.53
CA GLY A 627 -19.22 4.58 10.21
C GLY A 627 -18.04 5.53 10.04
N VAL A 628 -17.95 6.52 10.93
CA VAL A 628 -16.84 7.47 10.98
C VAL A 628 -16.40 7.62 12.44
N GLU A 629 -15.10 7.54 12.69
CA GLU A 629 -14.52 7.60 14.03
C GLU A 629 -13.37 8.61 14.11
N LEU A 630 -13.31 9.32 15.25
CA LEU A 630 -12.29 10.30 15.58
C LEU A 630 -11.69 9.98 16.94
N GLN A 631 -10.37 9.93 17.00
CA GLN A 631 -9.65 9.63 18.23
C GLN A 631 -8.55 10.65 18.51
N LEU A 632 -8.22 10.80 19.80
CA LEU A 632 -7.00 11.45 20.28
C LEU A 632 -6.73 12.87 19.72
N GLY A 633 -7.77 13.68 19.50
CA GLY A 633 -7.61 15.08 19.08
C GLY A 633 -7.39 15.28 17.57
N ALA A 634 -7.66 14.25 16.77
CA ALA A 634 -7.76 14.35 15.32
C ALA A 634 -8.88 15.30 14.87
N ARG A 635 -8.79 15.78 13.63
CA ARG A 635 -9.79 16.67 13.02
C ARG A 635 -10.51 15.98 11.89
N LEU A 636 -11.82 16.24 11.80
CA LEU A 636 -12.68 15.80 10.72
C LEU A 636 -13.38 17.01 10.10
N SER A 637 -13.34 17.09 8.78
CA SER A 637 -14.25 17.91 8.00
C SER A 637 -15.17 17.00 7.19
N MET A 638 -16.48 17.24 7.26
CA MET A 638 -17.45 16.52 6.44
C MET A 638 -18.26 17.52 5.64
N GLU A 639 -18.22 17.37 4.32
CA GLU A 639 -19.08 18.11 3.39
C GLU A 639 -19.94 17.13 2.59
N ARG A 640 -21.11 17.62 2.17
CA ARG A 640 -22.17 16.80 1.60
C ARG A 640 -22.07 16.70 0.10
#